data_AF-A0A835G256-F1
#
_entry.id   AF-A0A835G256-F1
#
_cell.length_a   1.000
_cell.length_b   1.000
_cell.length_c   1.000
_cell.angle_alpha   90.00
_cell.angle_beta   90.00
_cell.angle_gamma   90.00
#
_symmetry.space_group_name_H-M   'P 1'
#
loop_
_entity.id
_entity.type
_entity.pdbx_description
1 polymer ?
#
loop_
_entity_poly.entity_id
_entity_poly.type
_entity_poly.pdbx_seq_one_letter_code
_entity_poly.pdbx_strand_id
1 'polypeptide(L)'
;TIILTTCHKSNDCSKDGGNCMNYVEVKNEYKRYKMGETTITANEDISFAIKKGELAVILGPSGAGKSTVLNILGGMDTPDEGQIIIDETDIAKFSDKELTMYRREAIGFVFQFYNLVPNLTAKENVELATEISPNALDPVEVLTQVGLEDRLNNFPSQLSGGEQQRVSIARALAKNPKLLLCDEPTGALDFETGKQVLKLLQNASRLNGNTVLIITHNAAIAPIADRVIRINDAKVRSVEVISTLGISEADEALAKKIPDAKVESGYQFYYADAKKNEVVQILSYNEKNQQNQLVLKEGRLPKSETEIVLDDTAVKDGYKIGDTFSINDDEKLKNKEYSIVGFVNSPLFISTTERGYSNVGNGTVDYFVYVPESNFKTDVKSVLYIRFDNIKGLETYSQEYKNQLEKNRDSVKELFKNRPEERLSEIQDEAHTKLTEAKTNLADGLAQLEAGQGQLNQAQDQLNQKKQALQQLPEGQQATLMSQFTNAESELAVQQAELDKNKIKLEKAQQEMTTNEAEINQMKVPTYLFNVRADNPGFQEYGDLSERIAAIADVFPVFFFFIAALITFTTMTRMVEENRREIGTLKALGYTKFEISKKYIIYALLASALGIITGVIAGTELLPRIIYELSSDRYTLGGVKIYYVSTPIIQATLAFLAAALGSALLVLFRELHDKPAQLLQARAPKPGKRLMVAGFGLKDSLSSVTDQQFGPIIDYQAIVTLNDDADVAKDQEKVIAELNTESAVKNHLMIHSETIELRASGKANLNVTMNVPEDKTKFENYNHMTSVDGQTVLLSDQGGFITQRAAELYGISKGDELTIYDQDQEPIKIKIQDTSNMSETAETELSERLLATDKVTNTTFMSTQIKAQEDSMSNLDAIVNELENFQQLKF
;
A
#
# COMPACT_ATOMS: atom_id res chain seq x y z
N THR A 1 19.73 -41.09 13.37
CA THR A 1 19.63 -42.49 13.80
C THR A 1 18.83 -42.57 15.09
N ILE A 2 17.68 -43.26 15.10
CA ILE A 2 16.98 -43.80 16.31
C ILE A 2 16.56 -42.72 17.35
N ILE A 3 15.30 -42.47 17.71
CA ILE A 3 13.98 -43.13 17.53
C ILE A 3 12.92 -41.97 17.53
N LEU A 4 11.65 -42.04 17.11
CA LEU A 4 10.77 -42.85 16.24
C LEU A 4 9.33 -42.60 16.78
N THR A 5 8.35 -42.35 15.91
CA THR A 5 6.89 -42.45 16.18
C THR A 5 6.27 -41.74 17.40
N THR A 6 5.60 -40.61 17.13
CA THR A 6 4.26 -40.30 17.70
C THR A 6 3.36 -39.72 16.60
N CYS A 7 2.82 -40.60 15.76
CA CYS A 7 1.72 -40.24 14.85
C CYS A 7 0.43 -40.10 15.68
N HIS A 8 0.12 -38.89 16.15
CA HIS A 8 -1.12 -38.64 16.87
C HIS A 8 -2.30 -38.68 15.88
N LYS A 9 -3.16 -39.68 16.02
CA LYS A 9 -4.42 -39.77 15.28
C LYS A 9 -5.41 -38.71 15.75
N SER A 10 -5.47 -37.56 15.09
CA SER A 10 -6.65 -36.68 15.07
C SER A 10 -7.70 -37.24 14.10
N ASN A 11 -8.09 -38.50 14.29
CA ASN A 11 -8.92 -39.25 13.36
C ASN A 11 -10.36 -39.35 13.85
N ASP A 12 -11.20 -38.38 13.48
CA ASP A 12 -12.66 -38.54 13.47
C ASP A 12 -13.33 -37.75 12.32
N CYS A 13 -12.96 -38.13 11.09
CA CYS A 13 -13.63 -37.76 9.83
C CYS A 13 -13.58 -38.91 8.81
N SER A 14 -13.41 -40.16 9.26
CA SER A 14 -13.15 -41.32 8.40
C SER A 14 -13.89 -42.58 8.85
N LYS A 15 -15.10 -42.42 9.42
CA LYS A 15 -15.93 -43.57 9.83
C LYS A 15 -17.45 -43.37 9.90
N ASP A 16 -17.98 -42.42 9.14
CA ASP A 16 -19.37 -42.46 8.66
C ASP A 16 -19.50 -41.63 7.37
N GLY A 17 -20.54 -41.87 6.57
CA GLY A 17 -20.78 -41.21 5.27
C GLY A 17 -21.33 -39.79 5.36
N GLY A 18 -20.80 -38.96 6.27
CA GLY A 18 -21.22 -37.57 6.50
C GLY A 18 -20.36 -36.53 5.77
N ASN A 19 -20.93 -35.36 5.50
CA ASN A 19 -20.21 -34.22 4.93
C ASN A 19 -19.02 -33.78 5.81
N CYS A 20 -17.92 -33.35 5.18
CA CYS A 20 -16.97 -32.44 5.83
C CYS A 20 -17.66 -31.08 6.03
N MET A 21 -18.27 -30.87 7.19
CA MET A 21 -19.05 -29.67 7.49
C MET A 21 -18.19 -28.39 7.41
N ASN A 22 -18.71 -27.36 6.73
CA ASN A 22 -18.14 -26.02 6.77
C ASN A 22 -18.38 -25.40 8.16
N TYR A 23 -17.39 -24.70 8.72
CA TYR A 23 -17.51 -24.05 10.03
C TYR A 23 -17.92 -22.57 9.89
N VAL A 24 -17.46 -21.91 8.82
CA VAL A 24 -17.97 -20.61 8.34
C VAL A 24 -18.53 -20.82 6.95
N GLU A 25 -19.71 -20.27 6.67
CA GLU A 25 -20.32 -20.27 5.34
C GLU A 25 -21.11 -18.97 5.12
N VAL A 26 -20.54 -18.08 4.30
CA VAL A 26 -21.13 -16.81 3.86
C VAL A 26 -21.84 -17.05 2.53
N LYS A 27 -23.10 -16.60 2.41
CA LYS A 27 -23.92 -16.77 1.19
C LYS A 27 -24.61 -15.48 0.79
N ASN A 28 -24.36 -15.05 -0.44
CA ASN A 28 -25.02 -13.94 -1.11
C ASN A 28 -25.08 -12.69 -0.22
N GLU A 29 -23.95 -12.34 0.39
CA GLU A 29 -23.84 -11.26 1.38
C GLU A 29 -23.69 -9.90 0.68
N TYR A 30 -24.53 -8.95 1.10
CA TYR A 30 -24.49 -7.56 0.65
C TYR A 30 -24.49 -6.61 1.85
N LYS A 31 -23.68 -5.54 1.74
CA LYS A 31 -23.63 -4.47 2.73
C LYS A 31 -23.50 -3.11 2.06
N ARG A 32 -24.39 -2.17 2.40
CA ARG A 32 -24.43 -0.82 1.82
C ARG A 32 -24.46 0.24 2.93
N TYR A 33 -23.47 1.13 2.93
CA TYR A 33 -23.42 2.26 3.85
C TYR A 33 -23.99 3.51 3.20
N LYS A 34 -24.90 4.22 3.89
CA LYS A 34 -25.51 5.45 3.39
C LYS A 34 -24.78 6.68 3.95
N MET A 35 -24.13 7.44 3.06
CA MET A 35 -23.44 8.69 3.40
C MET A 35 -24.17 9.88 2.79
N GLY A 36 -25.07 10.49 3.57
CA GLY A 36 -25.93 11.57 3.08
C GLY A 36 -26.98 11.06 2.10
N GLU A 37 -26.91 11.50 0.84
CA GLU A 37 -27.81 11.04 -0.23
C GLU A 37 -27.27 9.84 -1.01
N THR A 38 -25.95 9.61 -1.03
CA THR A 38 -25.33 8.47 -1.71
C THR A 38 -25.32 7.20 -0.85
N THR A 39 -25.45 6.07 -1.53
CA THR A 39 -25.35 4.73 -0.96
C THR A 39 -24.11 4.06 -1.55
N ILE A 40 -23.16 3.69 -0.69
CA ILE A 40 -21.92 3.01 -1.05
C ILE A 40 -22.10 1.52 -0.75
N THR A 41 -22.16 0.69 -1.78
CA THR A 41 -22.02 -0.77 -1.63
C THR A 41 -20.58 -1.06 -1.23
N ALA A 42 -20.38 -1.70 -0.07
CA ALA A 42 -19.07 -2.17 0.40
C ALA A 42 -18.87 -3.66 0.09
N ASN A 43 -19.96 -4.44 0.13
CA ASN A 43 -19.98 -5.87 -0.17
C ASN A 43 -21.12 -6.15 -1.15
N GLU A 44 -20.85 -6.92 -2.21
CA GLU A 44 -21.83 -7.30 -3.24
C GLU A 44 -21.69 -8.79 -3.59
N ASP A 45 -22.77 -9.56 -3.38
CA ASP A 45 -22.90 -11.02 -3.60
C ASP A 45 -21.79 -11.90 -2.99
N ILE A 46 -21.19 -11.48 -1.88
CA ILE A 46 -20.03 -12.18 -1.29
C ILE A 46 -20.47 -13.57 -0.81
N SER A 47 -19.77 -14.61 -1.28
CA SER A 47 -20.09 -16.01 -0.99
C SER A 47 -18.81 -16.85 -0.87
N PHE A 48 -18.57 -17.48 0.28
CA PHE A 48 -17.44 -18.38 0.52
C PHE A 48 -17.66 -19.28 1.74
N ALA A 49 -16.82 -20.32 1.88
CA ALA A 49 -16.81 -21.19 3.05
C ALA A 49 -15.40 -21.41 3.59
N ILE A 50 -15.30 -21.75 4.88
CA ILE A 50 -14.07 -22.11 5.60
C ILE A 50 -14.37 -23.33 6.49
N LYS A 51 -13.47 -24.32 6.51
CA LYS A 51 -13.56 -25.54 7.31
C LYS A 51 -13.06 -25.31 8.74
N LYS A 52 -13.50 -26.14 9.68
CA LYS A 52 -13.07 -26.07 11.09
C LYS A 52 -11.56 -26.27 11.22
N GLY A 53 -10.86 -25.35 11.89
CA GLY A 53 -9.40 -25.40 12.13
C GLY A 53 -8.54 -24.95 10.93
N GLU A 54 -9.14 -24.61 9.79
CA GLU A 54 -8.44 -24.13 8.60
C GLU A 54 -7.88 -22.71 8.83
N LEU A 55 -6.65 -22.43 8.35
CA LEU A 55 -6.14 -21.06 8.25
C LEU A 55 -6.47 -20.49 6.87
N ALA A 56 -7.39 -19.54 6.84
CA ALA A 56 -7.81 -18.83 5.64
C ALA A 56 -7.23 -17.40 5.59
N VAL A 57 -6.90 -16.94 4.39
CA VAL A 57 -6.53 -15.55 4.10
C VAL A 57 -7.52 -14.96 3.10
N ILE A 58 -8.15 -13.83 3.45
CA ILE A 58 -8.82 -12.94 2.48
C ILE A 58 -7.80 -11.91 2.02
N LEU A 59 -7.45 -11.97 0.74
CA LEU A 59 -6.57 -11.02 0.06
C LEU A 59 -7.39 -10.02 -0.76
N GLY A 60 -7.01 -8.75 -0.73
CA GLY A 60 -7.62 -7.73 -1.57
C GLY A 60 -7.07 -6.34 -1.29
N PRO A 61 -7.26 -5.37 -2.21
CA PRO A 61 -6.80 -4.00 -2.01
C PRO A 61 -7.48 -3.31 -0.81
N SER A 62 -7.01 -2.10 -0.48
CA SER A 62 -7.76 -1.21 0.43
C SER A 62 -9.10 -0.80 -0.20
N GLY A 63 -10.11 -0.53 0.63
CA GLY A 63 -11.49 -0.25 0.20
C GLY A 63 -12.36 -1.50 -0.02
N ALA A 64 -11.80 -2.57 -0.59
CA ALA A 64 -12.50 -3.75 -1.15
C ALA A 64 -13.22 -4.69 -0.15
N GLY A 65 -14.13 -4.17 0.69
CA GLY A 65 -15.04 -4.93 1.55
C GLY A 65 -14.42 -5.79 2.66
N LYS A 66 -13.09 -6.03 2.67
CA LYS A 66 -12.41 -6.99 3.55
C LYS A 66 -12.79 -6.84 5.03
N SER A 67 -12.60 -5.65 5.59
CA SER A 67 -12.89 -5.38 7.01
C SER A 67 -14.39 -5.37 7.28
N THR A 68 -15.24 -5.05 6.28
CA THR A 68 -16.70 -5.18 6.38
C THR A 68 -17.11 -6.64 6.53
N VAL A 69 -16.60 -7.54 5.67
CA VAL A 69 -16.81 -9.00 5.78
C VAL A 69 -16.33 -9.52 7.14
N LEU A 70 -15.12 -9.12 7.58
CA LEU A 70 -14.55 -9.53 8.87
C LEU A 70 -15.35 -9.00 10.06
N ASN A 71 -15.87 -7.76 10.00
CA ASN A 71 -16.74 -7.18 11.02
C ASN A 71 -18.11 -7.89 11.09
N ILE A 72 -18.67 -8.28 9.95
CA ILE A 72 -19.91 -9.07 9.88
C ILE A 72 -19.68 -10.48 10.46
N LEU A 73 -18.59 -11.17 10.08
CA LEU A 73 -18.21 -12.45 10.67
C LEU A 73 -17.93 -12.37 12.18
N GLY A 74 -17.36 -11.24 12.64
CA GLY A 74 -17.17 -10.93 14.05
C GLY A 74 -18.44 -10.52 14.79
N GLY A 75 -19.58 -10.40 14.10
CA GLY A 75 -20.83 -9.93 14.67
C GLY A 75 -20.75 -8.51 15.24
N MET A 76 -19.88 -7.65 14.69
CA MET A 76 -19.74 -6.23 15.04
C MET A 76 -20.56 -5.31 14.12
N ASP A 77 -20.89 -5.79 12.92
CA ASP A 77 -21.89 -5.24 12.01
C ASP A 77 -22.79 -6.40 11.52
N THR A 78 -23.88 -6.09 10.84
CA THR A 78 -24.80 -7.08 10.23
C THR A 78 -24.89 -6.88 8.72
N PRO A 79 -25.13 -7.94 7.91
CA PRO A 79 -25.37 -7.77 6.48
C PRO A 79 -26.73 -7.11 6.24
N ASP A 80 -26.91 -6.44 5.09
CA ASP A 80 -28.24 -5.97 4.67
C ASP A 80 -29.06 -7.12 4.07
N GLU A 81 -28.39 -7.98 3.30
CA GLU A 81 -28.96 -9.15 2.60
C GLU A 81 -27.93 -10.30 2.64
N GLY A 82 -28.40 -11.56 2.61
CA GLY A 82 -27.55 -12.76 2.65
C GLY A 82 -27.75 -13.63 3.90
N GLN A 83 -26.83 -14.58 4.12
CA GLN A 83 -26.77 -15.47 5.29
C GLN A 83 -25.31 -15.66 5.75
N ILE A 84 -25.10 -15.71 7.06
CA ILE A 84 -23.77 -15.81 7.69
C ILE A 84 -23.79 -16.99 8.67
N ILE A 85 -23.49 -18.18 8.18
CA ILE A 85 -23.63 -19.42 8.96
C ILE A 85 -22.29 -19.71 9.66
N ILE A 86 -22.32 -19.81 10.99
CA ILE A 86 -21.18 -20.13 11.86
C ILE A 86 -21.59 -21.29 12.78
N ASP A 87 -20.84 -22.40 12.77
CA ASP A 87 -21.16 -23.61 13.57
C ASP A 87 -22.65 -24.01 13.41
N GLU A 88 -23.05 -24.21 12.14
CA GLU A 88 -24.43 -24.49 11.66
C GLU A 88 -25.48 -23.38 11.90
N THR A 89 -25.12 -22.26 12.54
CA THR A 89 -26.07 -21.24 13.01
C THR A 89 -25.94 -19.91 12.23
N ASP A 90 -27.04 -19.40 11.67
CA ASP A 90 -27.04 -18.15 10.90
C ASP A 90 -27.05 -16.89 11.81
N ILE A 91 -25.87 -16.30 12.02
CA ILE A 91 -25.68 -15.16 12.93
C ILE A 91 -26.31 -13.86 12.40
N ALA A 92 -26.65 -13.78 11.11
CA ALA A 92 -27.35 -12.62 10.54
C ALA A 92 -28.76 -12.43 11.12
N LYS A 93 -29.30 -13.45 11.81
CA LYS A 93 -30.61 -13.41 12.48
C LYS A 93 -30.53 -13.19 14.00
N PHE A 94 -29.34 -13.03 14.57
CA PHE A 94 -29.15 -12.85 16.01
C PHE A 94 -29.58 -11.47 16.50
N SER A 95 -30.18 -11.42 17.69
CA SER A 95 -30.34 -10.16 18.44
C SER A 95 -29.01 -9.66 19.01
N ASP A 96 -28.95 -8.39 19.42
CA ASP A 96 -27.77 -7.78 20.07
C ASP A 96 -27.24 -8.61 21.25
N LYS A 97 -28.13 -9.30 21.97
CA LYS A 97 -27.77 -10.17 23.10
C LYS A 97 -27.10 -11.46 22.64
N GLU A 98 -27.60 -12.07 21.57
CA GLU A 98 -27.02 -13.28 20.98
C GLU A 98 -25.68 -12.96 20.30
N LEU A 99 -25.60 -11.85 19.55
CA LEU A 99 -24.33 -11.32 19.04
C LEU A 99 -23.33 -11.02 20.16
N THR A 100 -23.79 -10.53 21.32
CA THR A 100 -22.92 -10.30 22.49
C THR A 100 -22.39 -11.61 23.09
N MET A 101 -23.18 -12.68 23.15
CA MET A 101 -22.71 -13.99 23.61
C MET A 101 -21.78 -14.65 22.59
N TYR A 102 -22.13 -14.60 21.30
CA TYR A 102 -21.27 -15.02 20.19
C TYR A 102 -19.89 -14.36 20.23
N ARG A 103 -19.85 -13.03 20.40
CA ARG A 103 -18.60 -12.26 20.58
C ARG A 103 -17.83 -12.62 21.85
N ARG A 104 -18.45 -13.20 22.88
CA ARG A 104 -17.76 -13.69 24.09
C ARG A 104 -17.19 -15.08 23.90
N GLU A 105 -18.00 -16.01 23.42
CA GLU A 105 -17.72 -17.46 23.45
C GLU A 105 -17.05 -18.01 22.18
N ALA A 106 -17.30 -17.41 21.01
CA ALA A 106 -16.84 -17.97 19.73
C ALA A 106 -15.70 -17.17 19.08
N ILE A 107 -15.70 -15.83 19.23
CA ILE A 107 -14.80 -14.93 18.49
C ILE A 107 -13.60 -14.46 19.33
N GLY A 108 -12.39 -14.63 18.78
CA GLY A 108 -11.20 -13.85 19.13
C GLY A 108 -10.94 -12.83 18.02
N PHE A 109 -10.51 -11.62 18.36
CA PHE A 109 -10.34 -10.54 17.38
C PHE A 109 -9.01 -9.82 17.59
N VAL A 110 -8.20 -9.73 16.53
CA VAL A 110 -6.92 -9.03 16.47
C VAL A 110 -7.09 -7.85 15.51
N PHE A 111 -6.89 -6.63 16.00
CA PHE A 111 -7.09 -5.40 15.24
C PHE A 111 -5.77 -4.89 14.65
N GLN A 112 -5.84 -4.25 13.48
CA GLN A 112 -4.71 -3.62 12.78
C GLN A 112 -3.92 -2.66 13.69
N PHE A 113 -4.62 -1.79 14.44
CA PHE A 113 -4.02 -0.81 15.37
C PHE A 113 -3.92 -1.32 16.82
N TYR A 114 -3.93 -2.64 17.02
CA TYR A 114 -3.82 -3.35 18.30
C TYR A 114 -4.97 -3.13 19.31
N ASN A 115 -5.52 -1.92 19.42
CA ASN A 115 -6.63 -1.54 20.31
C ASN A 115 -6.43 -1.99 21.78
N LEU A 116 -5.20 -1.87 22.31
CA LEU A 116 -4.90 -2.13 23.72
C LEU A 116 -5.39 -0.96 24.60
N VAL A 117 -5.76 -1.27 25.84
CA VAL A 117 -6.10 -0.25 26.86
C VAL A 117 -4.78 0.32 27.41
N PRO A 118 -4.44 1.61 27.20
CA PRO A 118 -3.11 2.13 27.51
C PRO A 118 -2.76 2.12 29.01
N ASN A 119 -3.78 2.25 29.86
CA ASN A 119 -3.64 2.38 31.31
C ASN A 119 -3.62 1.02 32.05
N LEU A 120 -3.51 -0.09 31.32
CA LEU A 120 -3.43 -1.46 31.85
C LEU A 120 -2.16 -2.12 31.33
N THR A 121 -1.54 -2.97 32.13
CA THR A 121 -0.37 -3.77 31.72
C THR A 121 -0.72 -4.79 30.63
N ALA A 122 0.30 -5.45 30.06
CA ALA A 122 0.13 -6.55 29.11
C ALA A 122 -0.75 -7.66 29.68
N LYS A 123 -0.50 -8.07 30.94
CA LYS A 123 -1.30 -9.05 31.66
C LYS A 123 -2.75 -8.60 31.86
N GLU A 124 -2.97 -7.39 32.35
CA GLU A 124 -4.32 -6.85 32.59
C GLU A 124 -5.12 -6.67 31.28
N ASN A 125 -4.45 -6.31 30.18
CA ASN A 125 -5.06 -6.25 28.84
C ASN A 125 -5.58 -7.62 28.36
N VAL A 126 -4.94 -8.71 28.77
CA VAL A 126 -5.38 -10.08 28.50
C VAL A 126 -6.48 -10.50 29.48
N GLU A 127 -6.37 -10.14 30.76
CA GLU A 127 -7.37 -10.43 31.80
C GLU A 127 -8.76 -9.83 31.49
N LEU A 128 -8.84 -8.62 30.93
CA LEU A 128 -10.10 -8.04 30.45
C LEU A 128 -10.88 -8.96 29.48
N ALA A 129 -10.18 -9.81 28.73
CA ALA A 129 -10.80 -10.74 27.79
C ALA A 129 -11.15 -12.09 28.46
N THR A 130 -10.43 -12.49 29.50
CA THR A 130 -10.71 -13.74 30.23
C THR A 130 -11.86 -13.59 31.22
N GLU A 131 -12.00 -12.45 31.92
CA GLU A 131 -13.12 -12.18 32.84
C GLU A 131 -14.52 -12.32 32.18
N ILE A 132 -14.60 -12.09 30.87
CA ILE A 132 -15.85 -12.13 30.10
C ILE A 132 -16.03 -13.41 29.25
N SER A 133 -15.08 -14.36 29.28
CA SER A 133 -15.17 -15.64 28.56
C SER A 133 -15.33 -16.81 29.54
N PRO A 134 -16.34 -17.67 29.39
CA PRO A 134 -16.59 -18.77 30.32
C PRO A 134 -15.56 -19.91 30.24
N ASN A 135 -14.74 -19.97 29.19
CA ASN A 135 -13.76 -21.04 28.93
C ASN A 135 -12.35 -20.48 28.67
N ALA A 136 -11.98 -19.40 29.35
CA ALA A 136 -10.70 -18.74 29.18
C ALA A 136 -9.49 -19.62 29.53
N LEU A 137 -8.36 -19.32 28.90
CA LEU A 137 -7.02 -19.81 29.24
C LEU A 137 -6.38 -18.88 30.27
N ASP A 138 -5.29 -19.32 30.92
CA ASP A 138 -4.55 -18.45 31.84
C ASP A 138 -3.83 -17.30 31.09
N PRO A 139 -4.01 -16.03 31.51
CA PRO A 139 -3.39 -14.86 30.87
C PRO A 139 -1.86 -14.91 30.83
N VAL A 140 -1.21 -15.46 31.86
CA VAL A 140 0.24 -15.54 31.97
C VAL A 140 0.76 -16.65 31.06
N GLU A 141 0.14 -17.84 31.08
CA GLU A 141 0.51 -18.93 30.17
C GLU A 141 0.42 -18.51 28.70
N VAL A 142 -0.62 -17.77 28.32
CA VAL A 142 -0.79 -17.30 26.93
C VAL A 142 0.21 -16.18 26.57
N LEU A 143 0.56 -15.30 27.51
CA LEU A 143 1.61 -14.29 27.30
C LEU A 143 3.01 -14.92 27.17
N THR A 144 3.31 -15.96 27.95
CA THR A 144 4.52 -16.77 27.78
C THR A 144 4.53 -17.51 26.43
N GLN A 145 3.40 -18.06 25.97
CA GLN A 145 3.29 -18.70 24.65
C GLN A 145 3.58 -17.76 23.47
N VAL A 146 3.32 -16.45 23.59
CA VAL A 146 3.68 -15.43 22.58
C VAL A 146 5.04 -14.76 22.85
N GLY A 147 5.83 -15.27 23.80
CA GLY A 147 7.18 -14.77 24.11
C GLY A 147 7.17 -13.37 24.77
N LEU A 148 6.31 -13.17 25.78
CA LEU A 148 6.18 -11.94 26.56
C LEU A 148 6.28 -12.15 28.08
N GLU A 149 6.94 -13.22 28.52
CA GLU A 149 7.13 -13.58 29.94
C GLU A 149 7.83 -12.46 30.74
N ASP A 150 8.90 -11.88 30.20
CA ASP A 150 9.61 -10.72 30.79
C ASP A 150 8.84 -9.39 30.66
N ARG A 151 7.63 -9.39 30.08
CA ARG A 151 6.85 -8.20 29.71
C ARG A 151 5.45 -8.14 30.32
N LEU A 152 5.09 -9.10 31.16
CA LEU A 152 3.74 -9.23 31.77
C LEU A 152 3.24 -7.93 32.42
N ASN A 153 4.12 -7.18 33.10
CA ASN A 153 3.79 -5.98 33.88
C ASN A 153 4.07 -4.67 33.12
N ASN A 154 4.40 -4.72 31.82
CA ASN A 154 4.63 -3.52 31.01
C ASN A 154 3.30 -2.95 30.49
N PHE A 155 3.14 -1.62 30.51
CA PHE A 155 2.05 -0.94 29.81
C PHE A 155 2.29 -0.96 28.28
N PRO A 156 1.25 -0.86 27.42
CA PRO A 156 1.38 -0.82 25.97
C PRO A 156 2.40 0.18 25.43
N SER A 157 2.57 1.34 26.07
CA SER A 157 3.59 2.34 25.68
C SER A 157 5.03 1.95 26.04
N GLN A 158 5.23 0.90 26.85
CA GLN A 158 6.52 0.32 27.20
C GLN A 158 6.83 -0.95 26.38
N LEU A 159 6.16 -1.12 25.25
CA LEU A 159 6.25 -2.26 24.34
C LEU A 159 6.43 -1.76 22.90
N SER A 160 7.34 -2.38 22.16
CA SER A 160 7.45 -2.18 20.70
C SER A 160 6.15 -2.57 19.98
N GLY A 161 5.93 -2.07 18.76
CA GLY A 161 4.74 -2.45 17.96
C GLY A 161 4.60 -3.97 17.79
N GLY A 162 5.72 -4.69 17.68
CA GLY A 162 5.78 -6.15 17.68
C GLY A 162 5.31 -6.79 18.98
N GLU A 163 5.75 -6.28 20.12
CA GLU A 163 5.29 -6.75 21.43
C GLU A 163 3.81 -6.39 21.67
N GLN A 164 3.37 -5.19 21.31
CA GLN A 164 1.95 -4.77 21.40
C GLN A 164 1.04 -5.66 20.55
N GLN A 165 1.43 -6.00 19.31
CA GLN A 165 0.65 -6.93 18.51
C GLN A 165 0.64 -8.34 19.12
N ARG A 166 1.73 -8.80 19.74
CA ARG A 166 1.74 -10.08 20.47
C ARG A 166 0.82 -10.05 21.71
N VAL A 167 0.69 -8.92 22.42
CA VAL A 167 -0.35 -8.74 23.47
C VAL A 167 -1.76 -8.77 22.89
N SER A 168 -2.00 -8.09 21.76
CA SER A 168 -3.29 -8.10 21.06
C SER A 168 -3.72 -9.51 20.66
N ILE A 169 -2.78 -10.32 20.15
CA ILE A 169 -2.96 -11.74 19.82
C ILE A 169 -3.17 -12.59 21.09
N ALA A 170 -2.37 -12.39 22.14
CA ALA A 170 -2.55 -13.10 23.41
C ALA A 170 -3.94 -12.87 24.01
N ARG A 171 -4.42 -11.63 24.01
CA ARG A 171 -5.77 -11.25 24.45
C ARG A 171 -6.86 -11.93 23.62
N ALA A 172 -6.66 -12.07 22.31
CA ALA A 172 -7.61 -12.78 21.45
C ALA A 172 -7.61 -14.30 21.71
N LEU A 173 -6.43 -14.90 21.89
CA LEU A 173 -6.24 -16.34 22.14
C LEU A 173 -6.69 -16.76 23.55
N ALA A 174 -6.46 -15.95 24.58
CA ALA A 174 -6.80 -16.27 25.97
C ALA A 174 -8.30 -16.46 26.22
N LYS A 175 -9.17 -16.03 25.30
CA LYS A 175 -10.60 -16.34 25.32
C LYS A 175 -10.95 -17.79 24.96
N ASN A 176 -9.98 -18.54 24.43
CA ASN A 176 -10.13 -19.85 23.79
C ASN A 176 -11.16 -19.86 22.62
N PRO A 177 -10.98 -18.99 21.60
CA PRO A 177 -12.01 -18.75 20.58
C PRO A 177 -12.09 -19.86 19.53
N LYS A 178 -13.30 -20.25 19.13
CA LYS A 178 -13.51 -21.18 17.99
C LYS A 178 -13.04 -20.57 16.65
N LEU A 179 -13.19 -19.24 16.50
CA LEU A 179 -12.82 -18.46 15.32
C LEU A 179 -11.97 -17.26 15.73
N LEU A 180 -10.74 -17.19 15.22
CA LEU A 180 -9.82 -16.08 15.37
C LEU A 180 -9.85 -15.21 14.11
N LEU A 181 -10.30 -13.97 14.26
CA LEU A 181 -10.38 -12.96 13.20
C LEU A 181 -9.19 -12.00 13.35
N CYS A 182 -8.48 -11.72 12.26
CA CYS A 182 -7.30 -10.85 12.27
C CYS A 182 -7.37 -9.82 11.13
N ASP A 183 -7.51 -8.53 11.50
CA ASP A 183 -7.41 -7.41 10.57
C ASP A 183 -5.95 -6.96 10.44
N GLU A 184 -5.41 -7.10 9.22
CA GLU A 184 -4.04 -6.79 8.79
C GLU A 184 -2.94 -7.00 9.87
N PRO A 185 -2.77 -8.23 10.40
CA PRO A 185 -2.01 -8.48 11.64
C PRO A 185 -0.51 -8.15 11.57
N THR A 186 0.04 -7.90 10.39
CA THR A 186 1.45 -7.49 10.18
C THR A 186 1.61 -6.10 9.56
N GLY A 187 0.53 -5.34 9.37
CA GLY A 187 0.55 -4.10 8.58
C GLY A 187 1.41 -2.95 9.14
N ALA A 188 1.80 -3.04 10.42
CA ALA A 188 2.62 -2.06 11.13
C ALA A 188 3.91 -2.67 11.73
N LEU A 189 4.40 -3.79 11.17
CA LEU A 189 5.54 -4.56 11.68
C LEU A 189 6.65 -4.69 10.64
N ASP A 190 7.90 -4.82 11.10
CA ASP A 190 9.01 -5.25 10.25
C ASP A 190 8.87 -6.71 9.79
N PHE A 191 9.71 -7.10 8.82
CA PHE A 191 9.66 -8.42 8.18
C PHE A 191 9.91 -9.60 9.12
N GLU A 192 10.84 -9.50 10.08
CA GLU A 192 11.17 -10.61 10.98
C GLU A 192 10.16 -10.71 12.13
N THR A 193 9.73 -9.59 12.69
CA THR A 193 8.61 -9.56 13.66
C THR A 193 7.31 -10.03 13.02
N GLY A 194 7.05 -9.65 11.77
CA GLY A 194 5.91 -10.11 10.97
C GLY A 194 5.88 -11.63 10.82
N LYS A 195 7.01 -12.27 10.48
CA LYS A 195 7.15 -13.74 10.45
C LYS A 195 6.82 -14.38 11.80
N GLN A 196 7.28 -13.81 12.91
CA GLN A 196 7.00 -14.32 14.26
C GLN A 196 5.49 -14.28 14.56
N VAL A 197 4.83 -13.16 14.25
CA VAL A 197 3.37 -13.00 14.40
C VAL A 197 2.60 -13.99 13.53
N LEU A 198 2.96 -14.15 12.25
CA LEU A 198 2.31 -15.12 11.35
C LEU A 198 2.50 -16.57 11.83
N LYS A 199 3.67 -16.89 12.40
CA LYS A 199 3.93 -18.20 13.00
C LYS A 199 3.06 -18.47 14.24
N LEU A 200 2.78 -17.46 15.07
CA LEU A 200 1.86 -17.58 16.20
C LEU A 200 0.41 -17.84 15.73
N LEU A 201 -0.06 -17.12 14.70
CA LEU A 201 -1.39 -17.34 14.11
C LEU A 201 -1.50 -18.73 13.45
N GLN A 202 -0.45 -19.19 12.75
CA GLN A 202 -0.39 -20.53 12.18
C GLN A 202 -0.34 -21.63 13.25
N ASN A 203 0.34 -21.40 14.38
CA ASN A 203 0.33 -22.31 15.52
C ASN A 203 -1.06 -22.42 16.17
N ALA A 204 -1.82 -21.32 16.27
CA ALA A 204 -3.18 -21.35 16.81
C ALA A 204 -4.10 -22.27 15.99
N SER A 205 -4.02 -22.22 14.66
CA SER A 205 -4.71 -23.20 13.81
C SER A 205 -4.18 -24.62 14.01
N ARG A 206 -2.86 -24.83 13.86
CA ARG A 206 -2.28 -26.18 13.70
C ARG A 206 -2.06 -26.97 15.00
N LEU A 207 -1.89 -26.28 16.12
CA LEU A 207 -1.63 -26.91 17.43
C LEU A 207 -2.87 -26.87 18.33
N ASN A 208 -3.59 -25.74 18.33
CA ASN A 208 -4.71 -25.51 19.23
C ASN A 208 -6.08 -25.76 18.55
N GLY A 209 -6.12 -25.91 17.21
CA GLY A 209 -7.33 -26.26 16.45
C GLY A 209 -8.29 -25.10 16.20
N ASN A 210 -7.88 -23.85 16.47
CA ASN A 210 -8.70 -22.67 16.21
C ASN A 210 -8.92 -22.50 14.69
N THR A 211 -10.12 -22.11 14.25
CA THR A 211 -10.29 -21.66 12.86
C THR A 211 -9.72 -20.23 12.76
N VAL A 212 -8.86 -19.93 11.80
CA VAL A 212 -8.16 -18.64 11.71
C VAL A 212 -8.47 -17.96 10.39
N LEU A 213 -8.94 -16.71 10.43
CA LEU A 213 -9.19 -15.89 9.24
C LEU A 213 -8.40 -14.58 9.34
N ILE A 214 -7.41 -14.43 8.47
CA ILE A 214 -6.62 -13.22 8.30
C ILE A 214 -7.18 -12.44 7.10
N ILE A 215 -7.38 -11.13 7.23
CA ILE A 215 -7.52 -10.24 6.06
C ILE A 215 -6.26 -9.40 5.87
N THR A 216 -5.87 -9.16 4.62
CA THR A 216 -4.68 -8.37 4.29
C THR A 216 -4.69 -7.91 2.84
N HIS A 217 -3.93 -6.86 2.53
CA HIS A 217 -3.50 -6.53 1.17
C HIS A 217 -2.19 -7.23 0.76
N ASN A 218 -1.40 -7.74 1.71
CA ASN A 218 -0.06 -8.28 1.44
C ASN A 218 -0.11 -9.73 0.92
N ALA A 219 0.23 -9.89 -0.37
CA ALA A 219 0.24 -11.19 -1.06
C ALA A 219 1.25 -12.20 -0.51
N ALA A 220 2.34 -11.76 0.14
CA ALA A 220 3.37 -12.64 0.70
C ALA A 220 2.87 -13.47 1.91
N ILE A 221 1.70 -13.15 2.46
CA ILE A 221 1.04 -13.92 3.54
C ILE A 221 0.27 -15.13 2.97
N ALA A 222 -0.16 -15.08 1.71
CA ALA A 222 -0.97 -16.14 1.09
C ALA A 222 -0.37 -17.57 1.19
N PRO A 223 0.97 -17.80 1.09
CA PRO A 223 1.55 -19.15 1.19
C PRO A 223 1.48 -19.81 2.58
N ILE A 224 1.18 -19.07 3.65
CA ILE A 224 1.04 -19.67 5.00
C ILE A 224 -0.36 -20.27 5.25
N ALA A 225 -1.30 -20.02 4.33
CA ALA A 225 -2.71 -20.37 4.45
C ALA A 225 -3.05 -21.69 3.77
N ASP A 226 -4.00 -22.40 4.36
CA ASP A 226 -4.59 -23.60 3.77
C ASP A 226 -5.64 -23.22 2.70
N ARG A 227 -6.20 -21.99 2.79
CA ARG A 227 -7.13 -21.40 1.82
C ARG A 227 -6.87 -19.91 1.58
N VAL A 228 -6.96 -19.47 0.33
CA VAL A 228 -6.88 -18.05 -0.05
C VAL A 228 -8.16 -17.65 -0.80
N ILE A 229 -8.85 -16.66 -0.26
CA ILE A 229 -10.04 -16.00 -0.83
C ILE A 229 -9.58 -14.64 -1.37
N ARG A 230 -10.14 -14.19 -2.50
CA ARG A 230 -9.80 -12.88 -3.10
C ARG A 230 -11.04 -12.01 -3.22
N ILE A 231 -10.97 -10.76 -2.76
CA ILE A 231 -12.07 -9.79 -2.81
C ILE A 231 -11.52 -8.47 -3.38
N ASN A 232 -11.99 -8.10 -4.58
CA ASN A 232 -11.57 -6.89 -5.30
C ASN A 232 -12.81 -6.06 -5.72
N ASP A 233 -12.66 -4.74 -5.77
CA ASP A 233 -13.76 -3.79 -5.58
C ASP A 233 -14.52 -3.40 -6.88
N ALA A 234 -15.36 -4.32 -7.38
CA ALA A 234 -16.51 -4.09 -8.30
C ALA A 234 -16.32 -3.27 -9.62
N LYS A 235 -15.11 -2.83 -9.97
CA LYS A 235 -14.91 -1.74 -10.96
C LYS A 235 -13.71 -2.02 -11.88
N VAL A 236 -13.99 -2.32 -13.15
CA VAL A 236 -13.02 -2.94 -14.10
C VAL A 236 -12.51 -1.96 -15.18
N ARG A 237 -11.33 -2.19 -15.79
CA ARG A 237 -10.79 -1.45 -16.98
C ARG A 237 -10.26 -2.29 -18.17
N SER A 238 -9.80 -3.52 -17.96
CA SER A 238 -9.64 -4.59 -18.98
C SER A 238 -9.47 -5.92 -18.24
N VAL A 239 -9.56 -7.07 -18.92
CA VAL A 239 -9.44 -8.38 -18.27
C VAL A 239 -8.12 -9.06 -18.66
N GLU A 240 -7.47 -9.65 -17.68
CA GLU A 240 -6.27 -10.47 -17.76
C GLU A 240 -6.60 -11.86 -17.20
N VAL A 241 -6.22 -12.92 -17.91
CA VAL A 241 -6.36 -14.30 -17.39
C VAL A 241 -4.98 -14.89 -17.15
N ILE A 242 -4.68 -15.18 -15.89
CA ILE A 242 -3.41 -15.79 -15.44
C ILE A 242 -3.71 -17.22 -14.99
N SER A 243 -2.90 -18.20 -15.41
CA SER A 243 -3.02 -19.60 -14.98
C SER A 243 -1.76 -20.08 -14.27
N THR A 244 -1.92 -20.75 -13.13
CA THR A 244 -0.78 -21.28 -12.35
C THR A 244 -0.02 -22.42 -13.04
N LEU A 245 -0.61 -23.07 -14.05
CA LEU A 245 0.04 -24.08 -14.91
C LEU A 245 0.02 -23.65 -16.40
N GLY A 246 -0.07 -22.33 -16.62
CA GLY A 246 -0.06 -21.72 -17.94
C GLY A 246 -1.35 -21.86 -18.75
N ILE A 247 -1.36 -21.11 -19.85
CA ILE A 247 -2.43 -20.87 -20.82
C ILE A 247 -2.06 -21.62 -22.10
N SER A 248 -2.93 -22.51 -22.58
CA SER A 248 -2.67 -23.29 -23.81
C SER A 248 -3.25 -22.63 -25.06
N GLU A 249 -2.93 -23.17 -26.25
CA GLU A 249 -3.56 -22.70 -27.51
C GLU A 249 -5.09 -22.85 -27.49
N ALA A 250 -5.62 -23.82 -26.71
CA ALA A 250 -7.07 -24.00 -26.55
C ALA A 250 -7.70 -22.85 -25.76
N ASP A 251 -7.01 -22.33 -24.74
CA ASP A 251 -7.44 -21.14 -23.98
C ASP A 251 -7.45 -19.88 -24.85
N GLU A 252 -6.40 -19.68 -25.67
CA GLU A 252 -6.38 -18.62 -26.68
C GLU A 252 -7.52 -18.75 -27.70
N ALA A 253 -7.75 -19.96 -28.23
CA ALA A 253 -8.80 -20.24 -29.19
C ALA A 253 -10.21 -20.14 -28.58
N LEU A 254 -10.35 -20.32 -27.27
CA LEU A 254 -11.59 -20.12 -26.53
C LEU A 254 -11.89 -18.62 -26.36
N ALA A 255 -10.94 -17.83 -25.86
CA ALA A 255 -11.13 -16.39 -25.67
C ALA A 255 -11.37 -15.65 -27.00
N LYS A 256 -10.77 -16.11 -28.11
CA LYS A 256 -10.99 -15.55 -29.47
C LYS A 256 -12.41 -15.77 -30.01
N LYS A 257 -13.27 -16.53 -29.33
CA LYS A 257 -14.70 -16.68 -29.65
C LYS A 257 -15.59 -15.61 -28.98
N ILE A 258 -15.06 -14.82 -28.04
CA ILE A 258 -15.84 -13.84 -27.28
C ILE A 258 -16.17 -12.64 -28.18
N PRO A 259 -17.45 -12.19 -28.27
CA PRO A 259 -17.83 -11.01 -29.03
C PRO A 259 -17.07 -9.75 -28.60
N ASP A 260 -16.73 -8.91 -29.58
CA ASP A 260 -15.97 -7.65 -29.43
C ASP A 260 -14.59 -7.77 -28.75
N ALA A 261 -14.11 -8.99 -28.46
CA ALA A 261 -12.84 -9.22 -27.77
C ALA A 261 -11.65 -9.27 -28.73
N LYS A 262 -10.53 -8.69 -28.29
CA LYS A 262 -9.19 -8.84 -28.87
C LYS A 262 -8.28 -9.48 -27.84
N VAL A 263 -7.64 -10.55 -28.25
CA VAL A 263 -6.94 -11.49 -27.38
C VAL A 263 -5.49 -11.58 -27.83
N GLU A 264 -4.59 -11.19 -26.94
CA GLU A 264 -3.15 -11.41 -27.05
C GLU A 264 -2.68 -12.14 -25.80
N SER A 265 -1.43 -12.57 -25.79
CA SER A 265 -0.92 -13.60 -24.87
C SER A 265 0.55 -13.34 -24.59
N GLY A 266 1.07 -13.75 -23.44
CA GLY A 266 2.50 -13.64 -23.15
C GLY A 266 2.97 -14.51 -22.00
N TYR A 267 4.26 -14.38 -21.70
CA TYR A 267 4.87 -14.94 -20.49
C TYR A 267 5.08 -13.82 -19.49
N GLN A 268 4.76 -14.11 -18.24
CA GLN A 268 5.18 -13.33 -17.08
C GLN A 268 5.57 -14.23 -15.91
N PHE A 269 6.58 -13.81 -15.16
CA PHE A 269 6.96 -14.39 -13.86
C PHE A 269 7.76 -13.37 -13.04
N TYR A 270 7.82 -13.57 -11.71
CA TYR A 270 8.63 -12.73 -10.82
C TYR A 270 10.00 -13.38 -10.60
N TYR A 271 11.06 -12.57 -10.63
CA TYR A 271 12.44 -12.94 -10.33
C TYR A 271 12.94 -12.06 -9.17
N ALA A 272 13.49 -12.67 -8.13
CA ALA A 272 14.07 -11.94 -7.00
C ALA A 272 15.60 -12.04 -7.04
N ASP A 273 16.29 -10.90 -7.17
CA ASP A 273 17.76 -10.88 -7.05
C ASP A 273 18.15 -10.78 -5.58
N ALA A 274 18.44 -11.94 -4.99
CA ALA A 274 18.88 -12.07 -3.61
C ALA A 274 20.21 -11.35 -3.27
N LYS A 275 20.96 -10.84 -4.26
CA LYS A 275 22.16 -10.01 -4.02
C LYS A 275 21.82 -8.53 -3.82
N LYS A 276 20.78 -8.05 -4.51
CA LYS A 276 20.32 -6.65 -4.47
C LYS A 276 19.12 -6.45 -3.54
N ASN A 277 18.45 -7.55 -3.16
CA ASN A 277 17.15 -7.56 -2.47
C ASN A 277 16.02 -6.89 -3.30
N GLU A 278 16.15 -6.96 -4.62
CA GLU A 278 15.22 -6.42 -5.62
C GLU A 278 14.29 -7.52 -6.15
N VAL A 279 13.06 -7.15 -6.49
CA VAL A 279 12.03 -8.02 -7.09
C VAL A 279 11.59 -7.46 -8.43
N VAL A 280 11.84 -8.23 -9.48
CA VAL A 280 11.70 -7.82 -10.87
C VAL A 280 10.61 -8.64 -11.54
N GLN A 281 9.61 -7.97 -12.13
CA GLN A 281 8.61 -8.66 -12.96
C GLN A 281 9.14 -8.84 -14.38
N ILE A 282 9.42 -10.09 -14.75
CA ILE A 282 9.83 -10.46 -16.10
C ILE A 282 8.58 -10.60 -16.96
N LEU A 283 8.55 -9.90 -18.09
CA LEU A 283 7.44 -9.82 -19.05
C LEU A 283 7.93 -10.17 -20.45
N SER A 284 7.06 -10.75 -21.29
CA SER A 284 7.44 -11.11 -22.66
C SER A 284 7.23 -9.98 -23.67
N TYR A 285 8.21 -9.80 -24.56
CA TYR A 285 8.18 -8.85 -25.66
C TYR A 285 7.97 -9.55 -27.01
N ASN A 286 7.01 -9.05 -27.79
CA ASN A 286 6.75 -9.47 -29.15
C ASN A 286 6.30 -8.27 -30.00
N GLU A 287 7.08 -7.95 -31.04
CA GLU A 287 6.85 -6.81 -31.94
C GLU A 287 5.50 -6.89 -32.70
N LYS A 288 4.87 -8.07 -32.75
CA LYS A 288 3.58 -8.28 -33.44
C LYS A 288 2.36 -7.87 -32.59
N ASN A 289 2.54 -7.62 -31.30
CA ASN A 289 1.44 -7.33 -30.37
C ASN A 289 0.85 -5.91 -30.60
N GLN A 290 -0.48 -5.83 -30.65
CA GLN A 290 -1.26 -4.60 -30.87
C GLN A 290 -1.90 -4.08 -29.58
N GLN A 291 -1.72 -4.79 -28.47
CA GLN A 291 -2.06 -4.37 -27.12
C GLN A 291 -0.79 -4.03 -26.31
N ASN A 292 -0.95 -3.23 -25.25
CA ASN A 292 0.10 -2.93 -24.27
C ASN A 292 1.45 -2.44 -24.87
N GLN A 293 1.40 -1.72 -26.00
CA GLN A 293 2.59 -1.27 -26.73
C GLN A 293 3.47 -0.34 -25.90
N LEU A 294 4.77 -0.67 -25.81
CA LEU A 294 5.74 0.02 -24.97
C LEU A 294 6.02 1.44 -25.48
N VAL A 295 6.08 2.40 -24.54
CA VAL A 295 6.47 3.78 -24.81
C VAL A 295 7.96 3.91 -24.49
N LEU A 296 8.77 4.04 -25.54
CA LEU A 296 10.23 4.20 -25.42
C LEU A 296 10.58 5.55 -24.77
N LYS A 297 11.41 5.51 -23.73
CA LYS A 297 11.97 6.70 -23.06
C LYS A 297 13.38 6.99 -23.56
N GLU A 298 14.25 5.99 -23.54
CA GLU A 298 15.64 6.10 -24.01
C GLU A 298 16.10 4.81 -24.71
N GLY A 299 17.07 4.91 -25.63
CA GLY A 299 17.65 3.76 -26.32
C GLY A 299 16.77 3.24 -27.46
N ARG A 300 16.45 1.94 -27.43
CA ARG A 300 15.60 1.25 -28.42
C ARG A 300 14.94 0.00 -27.82
N LEU A 301 13.97 -0.55 -28.55
CA LEU A 301 13.38 -1.86 -28.24
C LEU A 301 14.34 -3.03 -28.62
N PRO A 302 14.14 -4.24 -28.05
CA PRO A 302 14.95 -5.43 -28.34
C PRO A 302 14.79 -5.92 -29.79
N LYS A 303 15.86 -6.50 -30.34
CA LYS A 303 15.92 -7.07 -31.70
C LYS A 303 16.53 -8.47 -31.77
N SER A 304 17.23 -8.92 -30.74
CA SER A 304 17.76 -10.28 -30.61
C SER A 304 17.46 -10.86 -29.23
N GLU A 305 17.59 -12.17 -29.07
CA GLU A 305 17.19 -12.89 -27.85
C GLU A 305 17.99 -12.50 -26.60
N THR A 306 19.17 -11.90 -26.78
CA THR A 306 20.10 -11.46 -25.72
C THR A 306 19.95 -9.97 -25.39
N GLU A 307 18.91 -9.31 -25.87
CA GLU A 307 18.61 -7.89 -25.63
C GLU A 307 17.34 -7.72 -24.80
N ILE A 308 17.34 -6.77 -23.89
CA ILE A 308 16.17 -6.43 -23.04
C ILE A 308 15.96 -4.92 -22.96
N VAL A 309 14.74 -4.53 -22.57
CA VAL A 309 14.46 -3.18 -22.08
C VAL A 309 13.92 -3.23 -20.66
N LEU A 310 14.32 -2.25 -19.85
CA LEU A 310 13.94 -2.09 -18.45
C LEU A 310 12.89 -0.99 -18.30
N ASP A 311 12.22 -1.01 -17.15
CA ASP A 311 11.47 0.13 -16.61
C ASP A 311 12.31 1.43 -16.57
N ASP A 312 11.64 2.56 -16.73
CA ASP A 312 12.22 3.91 -16.57
C ASP A 312 12.71 4.17 -15.12
N THR A 313 12.16 3.46 -14.12
CA THR A 313 12.65 3.53 -12.74
C THR A 313 14.05 2.98 -12.55
N ALA A 314 14.45 1.94 -13.29
CA ALA A 314 15.74 1.26 -13.09
C ALA A 314 16.97 2.16 -13.37
N VAL A 315 16.77 3.30 -14.05
CA VAL A 315 17.80 4.34 -14.19
C VAL A 315 18.21 4.93 -12.82
N LYS A 316 17.28 5.01 -11.87
CA LYS A 316 17.53 5.46 -10.49
C LYS A 316 18.42 4.48 -9.72
N ASP A 317 18.27 3.19 -10.01
CA ASP A 317 19.03 2.08 -9.41
C ASP A 317 20.41 1.89 -10.08
N GLY A 318 20.79 2.82 -10.96
CA GLY A 318 22.13 2.97 -11.53
C GLY A 318 22.37 2.26 -12.87
N TYR A 319 21.38 1.52 -13.39
CA TYR A 319 21.48 0.81 -14.68
C TYR A 319 21.59 1.76 -15.87
N LYS A 320 22.35 1.36 -16.90
CA LYS A 320 22.59 2.14 -18.13
C LYS A 320 22.44 1.29 -19.39
N ILE A 321 22.18 1.96 -20.50
CA ILE A 321 22.16 1.32 -21.82
C ILE A 321 23.57 0.82 -22.15
N GLY A 322 23.67 -0.48 -22.48
CA GLY A 322 24.92 -1.19 -22.72
C GLY A 322 25.40 -2.06 -21.55
N ASP A 323 24.83 -1.91 -20.35
CA ASP A 323 25.14 -2.78 -19.21
C ASP A 323 24.60 -4.21 -19.41
N THR A 324 25.23 -5.19 -18.75
CA THR A 324 24.76 -6.58 -18.71
C THR A 324 23.87 -6.80 -17.49
N PHE A 325 22.61 -7.18 -17.74
CA PHE A 325 21.66 -7.66 -16.74
C PHE A 325 21.70 -9.19 -16.66
N SER A 326 21.49 -9.77 -15.47
CA SER A 326 21.57 -11.22 -15.24
C SER A 326 20.32 -11.78 -14.59
N ILE A 327 19.64 -12.71 -15.27
CA ILE A 327 18.48 -13.46 -14.78
C ILE A 327 18.90 -14.92 -14.63
N ASN A 328 19.09 -15.38 -13.40
CA ASN A 328 19.53 -16.75 -13.12
C ASN A 328 18.34 -17.73 -12.95
N ASP A 329 17.51 -17.86 -13.99
CA ASP A 329 16.39 -18.82 -14.06
C ASP A 329 16.61 -19.83 -15.20
N ASP A 330 17.30 -20.93 -14.88
CA ASP A 330 17.61 -22.01 -15.83
C ASP A 330 16.38 -22.83 -16.28
N GLU A 331 15.23 -22.68 -15.63
CA GLU A 331 14.03 -23.45 -15.97
C GLU A 331 13.22 -22.74 -17.06
N LYS A 332 13.09 -21.41 -16.96
CA LYS A 332 12.18 -20.61 -17.80
C LYS A 332 12.85 -19.96 -19.01
N LEU A 333 14.12 -19.58 -18.91
CA LEU A 333 14.83 -18.78 -19.94
C LEU A 333 15.99 -19.55 -20.58
N LYS A 334 16.25 -19.30 -21.86
CA LYS A 334 17.36 -19.91 -22.64
C LYS A 334 18.70 -19.26 -22.33
N ASN A 335 18.73 -17.94 -22.11
CA ASN A 335 19.94 -17.19 -21.78
C ASN A 335 19.89 -16.67 -20.34
N LYS A 336 21.06 -16.39 -19.76
CA LYS A 336 21.18 -15.80 -18.41
C LYS A 336 21.59 -14.33 -18.42
N GLU A 337 22.39 -13.94 -19.40
CA GLU A 337 22.97 -12.61 -19.52
C GLU A 337 22.35 -11.87 -20.72
N TYR A 338 22.04 -10.60 -20.50
CA TYR A 338 21.29 -9.77 -21.44
C TYR A 338 21.88 -8.36 -21.49
N SER A 339 22.02 -7.78 -22.68
CA SER A 339 22.38 -6.38 -22.83
C SER A 339 21.15 -5.48 -22.71
N ILE A 340 21.22 -4.46 -21.85
CA ILE A 340 20.20 -3.42 -21.75
C ILE A 340 20.28 -2.52 -22.99
N VAL A 341 19.23 -2.48 -23.82
CA VAL A 341 19.20 -1.67 -25.06
C VAL A 341 18.32 -0.44 -24.99
N GLY A 342 17.57 -0.24 -23.90
CA GLY A 342 16.72 0.93 -23.69
C GLY A 342 15.87 0.86 -22.42
N PHE A 343 15.23 1.99 -22.11
CA PHE A 343 14.30 2.16 -21.00
C PHE A 343 12.91 2.53 -21.53
N VAL A 344 11.86 1.96 -20.94
CA VAL A 344 10.48 2.05 -21.45
C VAL A 344 9.44 2.22 -20.34
N ASN A 345 8.36 2.92 -20.64
CA ASN A 345 7.11 2.84 -19.88
C ASN A 345 6.21 1.76 -20.50
N SER A 346 5.67 0.85 -19.69
CA SER A 346 4.68 -0.15 -20.14
C SER A 346 3.26 0.29 -19.79
N PRO A 347 2.28 0.25 -20.73
CA PRO A 347 0.87 0.53 -20.44
C PRO A 347 0.18 -0.45 -19.48
N LEU A 348 0.90 -1.42 -18.91
CA LEU A 348 0.45 -2.26 -17.80
C LEU A 348 0.61 -1.57 -16.42
N PHE A 349 1.41 -0.50 -16.32
CA PHE A 349 1.65 0.25 -15.08
C PHE A 349 1.43 1.75 -15.33
N ILE A 350 0.53 2.36 -14.55
CA ILE A 350 0.19 3.79 -14.66
C ILE A 350 0.91 4.67 -13.63
N SER A 351 1.32 4.13 -12.48
CA SER A 351 2.14 4.85 -11.51
C SER A 351 3.62 4.83 -11.93
N THR A 352 4.39 5.84 -11.54
CA THR A 352 5.85 5.83 -11.64
C THR A 352 6.52 5.18 -10.42
N THR A 353 5.84 5.05 -9.28
CA THR A 353 6.36 4.43 -8.05
C THR A 353 5.84 3.01 -7.82
N GLU A 354 4.56 2.77 -8.04
CA GLU A 354 3.93 1.45 -7.82
C GLU A 354 4.08 0.55 -9.05
N ARG A 355 4.59 -0.66 -8.88
CA ARG A 355 4.49 -1.75 -9.88
C ARG A 355 3.63 -2.94 -9.43
N GLY A 356 3.09 -2.88 -8.21
CA GLY A 356 2.19 -3.91 -7.68
C GLY A 356 2.90 -4.99 -6.88
N TYR A 357 2.20 -6.10 -6.65
CA TYR A 357 2.60 -7.10 -5.67
C TYR A 357 3.23 -8.36 -6.28
N SER A 358 4.19 -8.91 -5.55
CA SER A 358 4.89 -10.15 -5.86
C SER A 358 4.57 -11.25 -4.85
N ASN A 359 4.76 -12.51 -5.23
CA ASN A 359 4.76 -13.66 -4.33
C ASN A 359 6.18 -14.13 -3.93
N VAL A 360 7.22 -13.40 -4.33
CA VAL A 360 8.64 -13.65 -4.01
C VAL A 360 9.34 -12.38 -3.54
N GLY A 361 10.39 -12.52 -2.73
CA GLY A 361 11.17 -11.41 -2.19
C GLY A 361 10.43 -10.60 -1.13
N ASN A 362 10.49 -9.26 -1.23
CA ASN A 362 9.88 -8.31 -0.29
C ASN A 362 8.34 -8.24 -0.36
N GLY A 363 7.71 -8.77 -1.42
CA GLY A 363 6.26 -8.77 -1.65
C GLY A 363 5.74 -7.65 -2.56
N THR A 364 6.60 -6.70 -2.94
CA THR A 364 6.36 -5.68 -3.97
C THR A 364 7.11 -6.04 -5.26
N VAL A 365 6.93 -5.23 -6.31
CA VAL A 365 7.76 -5.22 -7.51
C VAL A 365 8.44 -3.87 -7.57
N ASP A 366 9.76 -3.85 -7.75
CA ASP A 366 10.55 -2.61 -7.78
C ASP A 366 10.63 -2.05 -9.21
N TYR A 367 10.81 -2.92 -10.20
CA TYR A 367 10.74 -2.60 -11.64
C TYR A 367 10.38 -3.82 -12.49
N PHE A 368 10.03 -3.59 -13.77
CA PHE A 368 9.80 -4.67 -14.75
C PHE A 368 10.91 -4.75 -15.81
N VAL A 369 11.04 -5.93 -16.42
CA VAL A 369 11.96 -6.21 -17.54
C VAL A 369 11.20 -6.89 -18.68
N TYR A 370 11.40 -6.42 -19.91
CA TYR A 370 10.85 -7.05 -21.11
C TYR A 370 11.89 -7.89 -21.86
N VAL A 371 11.64 -9.21 -21.93
CA VAL A 371 12.48 -10.22 -22.59
C VAL A 371 11.79 -10.74 -23.86
N PRO A 372 12.47 -10.87 -25.01
CA PRO A 372 11.88 -11.42 -26.23
C PRO A 372 11.27 -12.81 -26.05
N GLU A 373 10.06 -13.03 -26.58
CA GLU A 373 9.30 -14.29 -26.43
C GLU A 373 10.08 -15.54 -26.84
N SER A 374 10.96 -15.45 -27.83
CA SER A 374 11.72 -16.61 -28.30
C SER A 374 12.82 -17.07 -27.32
N ASN A 375 13.16 -16.30 -26.29
CA ASN A 375 14.08 -16.72 -25.23
C ASN A 375 13.42 -17.69 -24.22
N PHE A 376 12.09 -17.72 -24.11
CA PHE A 376 11.40 -18.61 -23.17
C PHE A 376 11.55 -20.09 -23.59
N LYS A 377 11.72 -20.98 -22.60
CA LYS A 377 11.97 -22.43 -22.79
C LYS A 377 10.71 -23.28 -23.01
N THR A 378 9.56 -22.80 -22.54
CA THR A 378 8.25 -23.44 -22.71
C THR A 378 7.43 -22.69 -23.75
N ASP A 379 6.66 -23.41 -24.55
CA ASP A 379 5.65 -22.83 -25.46
C ASP A 379 4.33 -22.48 -24.74
N VAL A 380 4.18 -22.92 -23.48
CA VAL A 380 3.00 -22.65 -22.64
C VAL A 380 3.16 -21.30 -21.95
N LYS A 381 2.37 -20.33 -22.41
CA LYS A 381 2.30 -18.95 -21.93
C LYS A 381 1.71 -18.89 -20.51
N SER A 382 1.87 -17.80 -19.77
CA SER A 382 1.30 -17.66 -18.41
C SER A 382 0.21 -16.61 -18.28
N VAL A 383 0.03 -15.74 -19.28
CA VAL A 383 -0.96 -14.65 -19.26
C VAL A 383 -1.68 -14.46 -20.60
N LEU A 384 -2.97 -14.13 -20.51
CA LEU A 384 -3.86 -13.80 -21.62
C LEU A 384 -4.46 -12.40 -21.43
N TYR A 385 -4.22 -11.48 -22.37
CA TYR A 385 -4.70 -10.09 -22.33
C TYR A 385 -5.96 -9.92 -23.20
N ILE A 386 -7.09 -9.56 -22.59
CA ILE A 386 -8.39 -9.39 -23.25
C ILE A 386 -8.85 -7.93 -23.19
N ARG A 387 -8.88 -7.27 -24.35
CA ARG A 387 -9.51 -5.95 -24.54
C ARG A 387 -10.81 -6.09 -25.31
N PHE A 388 -11.87 -5.46 -24.82
CA PHE A 388 -13.15 -5.39 -25.50
C PHE A 388 -13.26 -4.06 -26.26
N ASP A 389 -13.75 -4.10 -27.50
CA ASP A 389 -14.02 -2.88 -28.28
C ASP A 389 -15.31 -2.18 -27.82
N ASN A 390 -16.27 -2.90 -27.23
CA ASN A 390 -17.59 -2.37 -26.83
C ASN A 390 -17.55 -1.30 -25.70
N ILE A 391 -16.47 -1.27 -24.90
CA ILE A 391 -16.22 -0.26 -23.86
C ILE A 391 -15.42 0.96 -24.36
N LYS A 392 -14.87 0.92 -25.59
CA LYS A 392 -13.84 1.86 -26.06
C LYS A 392 -14.30 3.32 -26.14
N GLY A 393 -15.61 3.56 -26.28
CA GLY A 393 -16.21 4.90 -26.37
C GLY A 393 -16.84 5.42 -25.07
N LEU A 394 -16.83 4.62 -23.99
CA LEU A 394 -17.38 5.01 -22.69
C LEU A 394 -16.31 5.70 -21.84
N GLU A 395 -16.70 6.65 -20.99
CA GLU A 395 -15.77 7.35 -20.12
C GLU A 395 -15.10 6.39 -19.12
N THR A 396 -13.77 6.36 -19.14
CA THR A 396 -12.99 5.36 -18.40
C THR A 396 -13.04 5.62 -16.89
N TYR A 397 -13.65 4.70 -16.11
CA TYR A 397 -14.12 4.87 -14.71
C TYR A 397 -15.52 5.51 -14.53
N SER A 398 -16.31 5.78 -15.56
CA SER A 398 -17.74 6.04 -15.36
C SER A 398 -18.47 4.77 -14.88
N GLN A 399 -19.62 4.93 -14.23
CA GLN A 399 -20.41 3.77 -13.77
C GLN A 399 -20.92 2.93 -14.96
N GLU A 400 -21.25 3.55 -16.10
CA GLU A 400 -21.64 2.83 -17.33
C GLU A 400 -20.51 1.91 -17.83
N TYR A 401 -19.29 2.45 -17.87
CA TYR A 401 -18.08 1.74 -18.27
C TYR A 401 -17.79 0.55 -17.33
N LYS A 402 -17.88 0.79 -16.01
CA LYS A 402 -17.71 -0.24 -14.96
C LYS A 402 -18.75 -1.36 -15.13
N ASN A 403 -20.03 -1.03 -15.18
CA ASN A 403 -21.15 -1.96 -15.33
C ASN A 403 -21.07 -2.81 -16.62
N GLN A 404 -20.62 -2.24 -17.75
CA GLN A 404 -20.50 -2.99 -19.00
C GLN A 404 -19.33 -3.97 -18.96
N LEU A 405 -18.23 -3.60 -18.29
CA LEU A 405 -17.03 -4.41 -18.29
C LEU A 405 -17.05 -5.54 -17.26
N GLU A 406 -17.84 -5.43 -16.19
CA GLU A 406 -18.15 -6.58 -15.34
C GLU A 406 -18.92 -7.65 -16.10
N LYS A 407 -19.96 -7.29 -16.87
CA LYS A 407 -20.66 -8.25 -17.76
C LYS A 407 -19.71 -8.96 -18.73
N ASN A 408 -18.76 -8.22 -19.29
CA ASN A 408 -17.72 -8.80 -20.15
C ASN A 408 -16.80 -9.75 -19.35
N ARG A 409 -16.33 -9.36 -18.14
CA ARG A 409 -15.51 -10.20 -17.24
C ARG A 409 -16.23 -11.49 -16.86
N ASP A 410 -17.51 -11.41 -16.49
CA ASP A 410 -18.26 -12.57 -16.01
C ASP A 410 -18.67 -13.49 -17.19
N SER A 411 -18.78 -12.93 -18.40
CA SER A 411 -18.82 -13.73 -19.64
C SER A 411 -17.51 -14.48 -19.91
N VAL A 412 -16.34 -13.91 -19.58
CA VAL A 412 -15.06 -14.65 -19.62
C VAL A 412 -15.06 -15.76 -18.57
N LYS A 413 -15.44 -15.47 -17.31
CA LYS A 413 -15.47 -16.46 -16.23
C LYS A 413 -16.34 -17.69 -16.57
N GLU A 414 -17.58 -17.49 -17.03
CA GLU A 414 -18.48 -18.60 -17.37
C GLU A 414 -17.96 -19.40 -18.57
N LEU A 415 -17.32 -18.75 -19.55
CA LEU A 415 -16.71 -19.44 -20.69
C LEU A 415 -15.48 -20.28 -20.28
N PHE A 416 -14.66 -19.80 -19.35
CA PHE A 416 -13.45 -20.48 -18.85
C PHE A 416 -13.72 -21.45 -17.69
N LYS A 417 -14.95 -21.55 -17.20
CA LYS A 417 -15.36 -22.30 -16.00
C LYS A 417 -14.81 -23.73 -15.89
N ASN A 418 -14.78 -24.46 -17.01
CA ASN A 418 -14.32 -25.86 -17.05
C ASN A 418 -12.83 -25.99 -17.42
N ARG A 419 -12.20 -24.91 -17.93
CA ARG A 419 -10.80 -24.93 -18.38
C ARG A 419 -9.79 -25.34 -17.29
N PRO A 420 -9.96 -25.02 -16.00
CA PRO A 420 -9.10 -25.56 -14.95
C PRO A 420 -9.01 -27.10 -14.95
N GLU A 421 -10.14 -27.80 -15.08
CA GLU A 421 -10.20 -29.27 -15.05
C GLU A 421 -9.69 -29.87 -16.38
N GLU A 422 -10.10 -29.30 -17.51
CA GLU A 422 -9.61 -29.68 -18.83
C GLU A 422 -8.07 -29.52 -18.92
N ARG A 423 -7.53 -28.40 -18.41
CA ARG A 423 -6.09 -28.10 -18.42
C ARG A 423 -5.30 -29.01 -17.49
N LEU A 424 -5.89 -29.49 -16.39
CA LEU A 424 -5.27 -30.54 -15.57
C LEU A 424 -5.17 -31.85 -16.35
N SER A 425 -6.24 -32.28 -17.04
CA SER A 425 -6.21 -33.48 -17.89
C SER A 425 -5.16 -33.34 -18.99
N GLU A 426 -5.14 -32.23 -19.74
CA GLU A 426 -4.13 -31.95 -20.79
C GLU A 426 -2.69 -32.21 -20.30
N ILE A 427 -2.36 -31.72 -19.09
CA ILE A 427 -1.02 -31.86 -18.50
C ILE A 427 -0.77 -33.28 -17.99
N GLN A 428 -1.77 -33.92 -17.36
CA GLN A 428 -1.64 -35.30 -16.89
C GLN A 428 -1.51 -36.29 -18.05
N ASP A 429 -2.26 -36.11 -19.14
CA ASP A 429 -2.19 -36.95 -20.35
C ASP A 429 -0.84 -36.79 -21.08
N GLU A 430 -0.30 -35.56 -21.17
CA GLU A 430 1.04 -35.32 -21.71
C GLU A 430 2.14 -35.97 -20.83
N ALA A 431 2.03 -35.81 -19.50
CA ALA A 431 2.98 -36.36 -18.56
C ALA A 431 2.92 -37.91 -18.50
N HIS A 432 1.74 -38.52 -18.56
CA HIS A 432 1.55 -39.97 -18.63
C HIS A 432 2.05 -40.56 -19.96
N THR A 433 1.91 -39.84 -21.08
CA THR A 433 2.54 -40.23 -22.36
C THR A 433 4.07 -40.30 -22.21
N LYS A 434 4.71 -39.22 -21.75
CA LYS A 434 6.18 -39.17 -21.53
C LYS A 434 6.65 -40.21 -20.51
N LEU A 435 5.87 -40.44 -19.45
CA LEU A 435 6.15 -41.49 -18.45
C LEU A 435 6.06 -42.89 -19.06
N THR A 436 5.12 -43.13 -19.98
CA THR A 436 4.97 -44.42 -20.67
C THR A 436 6.15 -44.68 -21.61
N GLU A 437 6.57 -43.69 -22.40
CA GLU A 437 7.79 -43.77 -23.22
C GLU A 437 9.03 -44.07 -22.36
N ALA A 438 9.18 -43.37 -21.22
CA ALA A 438 10.25 -43.64 -20.27
C ALA A 438 10.16 -45.05 -19.65
N LYS A 439 8.95 -45.56 -19.35
CA LYS A 439 8.73 -46.93 -18.85
C LYS A 439 9.11 -47.99 -19.89
N THR A 440 8.86 -47.76 -21.18
CA THR A 440 9.34 -48.64 -22.26
C THR A 440 10.88 -48.64 -22.32
N ASN A 441 11.51 -47.46 -22.37
CA ASN A 441 12.97 -47.35 -22.40
C ASN A 441 13.65 -47.99 -21.16
N LEU A 442 13.03 -47.90 -19.99
CA LEU A 442 13.49 -48.52 -18.75
C LEU A 442 13.37 -50.05 -18.81
N ALA A 443 12.26 -50.59 -19.33
CA ALA A 443 12.06 -52.02 -19.51
C ALA A 443 13.10 -52.63 -20.48
N ASP A 444 13.36 -51.95 -21.61
CA ASP A 444 14.40 -52.36 -22.56
C ASP A 444 15.81 -52.32 -21.93
N GLY A 445 16.10 -51.29 -21.12
CA GLY A 445 17.35 -51.18 -20.37
C GLY A 445 17.54 -52.29 -19.32
N LEU A 446 16.48 -52.67 -18.62
CA LEU A 446 16.49 -53.78 -17.66
C LEU A 446 16.67 -55.13 -18.36
N ALA A 447 16.02 -55.36 -19.50
CA ALA A 447 16.20 -56.57 -20.30
C ALA A 447 17.64 -56.69 -20.85
N GLN A 448 18.25 -55.58 -21.27
CA GLN A 448 19.66 -55.54 -21.67
C GLN A 448 20.60 -55.85 -20.49
N LEU A 449 20.29 -55.36 -19.27
CA LEU A 449 21.07 -55.66 -18.07
C LEU A 449 20.99 -57.15 -17.70
N GLU A 450 19.80 -57.75 -17.73
CA GLU A 450 19.61 -59.19 -17.44
C GLU A 450 20.33 -60.06 -18.48
N ALA A 451 20.24 -59.73 -19.77
CA ALA A 451 20.97 -60.41 -20.82
C ALA A 451 22.50 -60.29 -20.66
N GLY A 452 23.00 -59.10 -20.29
CA GLY A 452 24.41 -58.85 -20.00
C GLY A 452 24.94 -59.65 -18.82
N GLN A 453 24.20 -59.67 -17.71
CA GLN A 453 24.56 -60.48 -16.53
C GLN A 453 24.51 -61.99 -16.86
N GLY A 454 23.54 -62.43 -17.68
CA GLY A 454 23.47 -63.80 -18.19
C GLY A 454 24.70 -64.20 -19.02
N GLN A 455 25.19 -63.31 -19.89
CA GLN A 455 26.42 -63.52 -20.65
C GLN A 455 27.66 -63.56 -19.75
N LEU A 456 27.76 -62.64 -18.78
CA LEU A 456 28.89 -62.59 -17.83
C LEU A 456 28.94 -63.87 -16.98
N ASN A 457 27.80 -64.34 -16.47
CA ASN A 457 27.70 -65.59 -15.72
C ASN A 457 28.16 -66.79 -16.56
N GLN A 458 27.75 -66.88 -17.83
CA GLN A 458 28.22 -67.94 -18.75
C GLN A 458 29.73 -67.87 -19.02
N ALA A 459 30.29 -66.67 -19.16
CA ALA A 459 31.73 -66.48 -19.34
C ALA A 459 32.52 -66.88 -18.08
N GLN A 460 32.01 -66.53 -16.89
CA GLN A 460 32.56 -66.93 -15.59
C GLN A 460 32.55 -68.46 -15.43
N ASP A 461 31.46 -69.14 -15.79
CA ASP A 461 31.36 -70.61 -15.74
C ASP A 461 32.32 -71.29 -16.72
N GLN A 462 32.42 -70.79 -17.96
CA GLN A 462 33.42 -71.29 -18.93
C GLN A 462 34.86 -71.09 -18.43
N LEU A 463 35.14 -69.98 -17.75
CA LEU A 463 36.44 -69.71 -17.16
C LEU A 463 36.74 -70.67 -16.00
N ASN A 464 35.77 -70.91 -15.12
CA ASN A 464 35.85 -71.87 -14.02
C ASN A 464 36.11 -73.30 -14.53
N GLN A 465 35.40 -73.74 -15.59
CA GLN A 465 35.64 -75.04 -16.22
C GLN A 465 37.04 -75.15 -16.83
N LYS A 466 37.52 -74.11 -17.52
CA LYS A 466 38.89 -74.06 -18.06
C LYS A 466 39.95 -74.11 -16.96
N LYS A 467 39.72 -73.44 -15.82
CA LYS A 467 40.60 -73.50 -14.64
C LYS A 467 40.63 -74.89 -14.00
N GLN A 468 39.48 -75.58 -13.89
CA GLN A 468 39.44 -76.97 -13.39
C GLN A 468 40.18 -77.94 -14.31
N ALA A 469 40.03 -77.81 -15.63
CA ALA A 469 40.77 -78.63 -16.60
C ALA A 469 42.30 -78.43 -16.51
N LEU A 470 42.75 -77.22 -16.14
CA LEU A 470 44.17 -76.91 -16.00
C LEU A 470 44.88 -77.72 -14.91
N GLN A 471 44.16 -78.14 -13.86
CA GLN A 471 44.70 -78.92 -12.75
C GLN A 471 45.14 -80.34 -13.16
N GLN A 472 44.87 -80.76 -14.40
CA GLN A 472 45.22 -82.07 -14.95
C GLN A 472 46.36 -81.99 -16.01
N LEU A 473 46.94 -80.80 -16.24
CA LEU A 473 47.94 -80.56 -17.28
C LEU A 473 49.38 -80.39 -16.73
N PRO A 474 50.43 -80.85 -17.44
CA PRO A 474 51.82 -80.74 -16.98
C PRO A 474 52.32 -79.30 -16.76
N GLU A 475 53.15 -79.12 -15.73
CA GLU A 475 53.63 -77.82 -15.21
C GLU A 475 54.19 -76.88 -16.30
N GLY A 476 54.92 -77.44 -17.29
CA GLY A 476 55.59 -76.67 -18.34
C GLY A 476 54.70 -75.86 -19.29
N GLN A 477 53.37 -76.06 -19.26
CA GLN A 477 52.43 -75.23 -20.04
C GLN A 477 51.56 -74.29 -19.17
N GLN A 478 51.59 -74.45 -17.84
CA GLN A 478 50.66 -73.75 -16.95
C GLN A 478 50.89 -72.23 -16.94
N ALA A 479 52.14 -71.75 -16.94
CA ALA A 479 52.48 -70.34 -16.78
C ALA A 479 51.84 -69.40 -17.84
N THR A 480 51.86 -69.79 -19.12
CA THR A 480 51.30 -68.97 -20.21
C THR A 480 49.77 -68.92 -20.14
N LEU A 481 49.12 -70.04 -19.79
CA LEU A 481 47.68 -70.11 -19.59
C LEU A 481 47.24 -69.33 -18.34
N MET A 482 48.05 -69.34 -17.27
CA MET A 482 47.83 -68.55 -16.06
C MET A 482 47.66 -67.06 -16.38
N SER A 483 48.57 -66.50 -17.20
CA SER A 483 48.50 -65.09 -17.63
C SER A 483 47.25 -64.79 -18.46
N GLN A 484 46.80 -65.71 -19.32
CA GLN A 484 45.56 -65.54 -20.07
C GLN A 484 44.33 -65.55 -19.17
N PHE A 485 44.31 -66.38 -18.11
CA PHE A 485 43.23 -66.36 -17.13
C PHE A 485 43.23 -65.07 -16.29
N THR A 486 44.38 -64.57 -15.84
CA THR A 486 44.44 -63.29 -15.10
C THR A 486 43.91 -62.12 -15.93
N ASN A 487 44.21 -62.08 -17.23
CA ASN A 487 43.66 -61.06 -18.13
C ASN A 487 42.13 -61.21 -18.28
N ALA A 488 41.63 -62.44 -18.48
CA ALA A 488 40.19 -62.70 -18.59
C ALA A 488 39.42 -62.37 -17.29
N GLU A 489 40.00 -62.60 -16.11
CA GLU A 489 39.43 -62.17 -14.83
C GLU A 489 39.40 -60.65 -14.70
N SER A 490 40.42 -59.95 -15.20
CA SER A 490 40.44 -58.48 -15.24
C SER A 490 39.38 -57.93 -16.20
N GLU A 491 39.15 -58.57 -17.35
CA GLU A 491 38.11 -58.16 -18.30
C GLU A 491 36.70 -58.39 -17.72
N LEU A 492 36.44 -59.54 -17.09
CA LEU A 492 35.16 -59.82 -16.42
C LEU A 492 34.90 -58.89 -15.24
N ALA A 493 35.92 -58.52 -14.46
CA ALA A 493 35.79 -57.55 -13.38
C ALA A 493 35.40 -56.15 -13.90
N VAL A 494 35.94 -55.73 -15.05
CA VAL A 494 35.56 -54.46 -15.71
C VAL A 494 34.12 -54.54 -16.22
N GLN A 495 33.72 -55.65 -16.86
CA GLN A 495 32.34 -55.84 -17.33
C GLN A 495 31.32 -55.85 -16.18
N GLN A 496 31.61 -56.50 -15.05
CA GLN A 496 30.74 -56.48 -13.88
C GLN A 496 30.62 -55.06 -13.32
N ALA A 497 31.73 -54.32 -13.19
CA ALA A 497 31.70 -52.95 -12.70
C ALA A 497 30.91 -51.99 -13.63
N GLU A 498 30.87 -52.24 -14.93
CA GLU A 498 30.04 -51.50 -15.88
C GLU A 498 28.55 -51.89 -15.82
N LEU A 499 28.24 -53.18 -15.63
CA LEU A 499 26.87 -53.65 -15.36
C LEU A 499 26.35 -53.07 -14.04
N ASP A 500 27.12 -53.12 -12.95
CA ASP A 500 26.75 -52.56 -11.65
C ASP A 500 26.48 -51.04 -11.75
N LYS A 501 27.33 -50.32 -12.49
CA LYS A 501 27.15 -48.89 -12.77
C LYS A 501 25.88 -48.59 -13.58
N ASN A 502 25.52 -49.45 -14.53
CA ASN A 502 24.30 -49.30 -15.32
C ASN A 502 23.05 -49.71 -14.51
N LYS A 503 23.15 -50.73 -13.66
CA LYS A 503 22.10 -51.11 -12.70
C LYS A 503 21.75 -49.94 -11.78
N ILE A 504 22.74 -49.28 -11.18
CA ILE A 504 22.52 -48.11 -10.29
C ILE A 504 21.81 -46.96 -11.04
N LYS A 505 22.10 -46.73 -12.33
CA LYS A 505 21.37 -45.74 -13.15
C LYS A 505 19.91 -46.14 -13.34
N LEU A 506 19.64 -47.40 -13.69
CA LEU A 506 18.28 -47.90 -13.95
C LEU A 506 17.46 -47.93 -12.66
N GLU A 507 18.06 -48.28 -11.52
CA GLU A 507 17.42 -48.20 -10.19
C GLU A 507 17.08 -46.75 -9.81
N LYS A 508 17.99 -45.79 -10.08
CA LYS A 508 17.71 -44.36 -9.88
C LYS A 508 16.60 -43.84 -10.79
N ALA A 509 16.62 -44.19 -12.07
CA ALA A 509 15.56 -43.83 -13.01
C ALA A 509 14.19 -44.44 -12.61
N GLN A 510 14.16 -45.69 -12.17
CA GLN A 510 12.96 -46.35 -11.64
C GLN A 510 12.40 -45.63 -10.40
N GLN A 511 13.27 -45.14 -9.50
CA GLN A 511 12.85 -44.34 -8.34
C GLN A 511 12.30 -42.99 -8.77
N GLU A 512 13.03 -42.23 -9.60
CA GLU A 512 12.61 -40.92 -10.13
C GLU A 512 11.25 -41.02 -10.85
N MET A 513 11.07 -42.04 -11.69
CA MET A 513 9.80 -42.26 -12.40
C MET A 513 8.65 -42.65 -11.46
N THR A 514 8.93 -43.31 -10.34
CA THR A 514 7.89 -43.61 -9.32
C THR A 514 7.48 -42.36 -8.56
N THR A 515 8.45 -41.47 -8.24
CA THR A 515 8.18 -40.15 -7.67
C THR A 515 7.37 -39.28 -8.63
N ASN A 516 7.81 -39.16 -9.89
CA ASN A 516 7.10 -38.39 -10.92
C ASN A 516 5.67 -38.91 -11.12
N GLU A 517 5.45 -40.23 -11.13
CA GLU A 517 4.10 -40.80 -11.21
C GLU A 517 3.24 -40.44 -10.00
N ALA A 518 3.80 -40.44 -8.79
CA ALA A 518 3.10 -39.99 -7.59
C ALA A 518 2.79 -38.48 -7.63
N GLU A 519 3.67 -37.65 -8.20
CA GLU A 519 3.48 -36.20 -8.35
C GLU A 519 2.42 -35.85 -9.41
N ILE A 520 2.43 -36.52 -10.58
CA ILE A 520 1.40 -36.35 -11.63
C ILE A 520 0.00 -36.63 -11.06
N ASN A 521 -0.14 -37.72 -10.29
CA ASN A 521 -1.40 -38.08 -9.63
C ASN A 521 -1.79 -37.15 -8.46
N GLN A 522 -0.89 -36.30 -7.98
CA GLN A 522 -1.11 -35.31 -6.91
C GLN A 522 -1.14 -33.86 -7.40
N MET A 523 -1.07 -33.64 -8.72
CA MET A 523 -1.20 -32.31 -9.30
C MET A 523 -2.54 -31.67 -8.93
N LYS A 524 -2.48 -30.41 -8.48
CA LYS A 524 -3.66 -29.62 -8.14
C LYS A 524 -4.24 -29.00 -9.41
N VAL A 525 -5.56 -28.88 -9.45
CA VAL A 525 -6.29 -28.13 -10.49
C VAL A 525 -5.69 -26.70 -10.57
N PRO A 526 -5.28 -26.21 -11.76
CA PRO A 526 -4.70 -24.89 -11.92
C PRO A 526 -5.71 -23.78 -11.61
N THR A 527 -5.29 -22.77 -10.85
CA THR A 527 -6.13 -21.61 -10.58
C THR A 527 -6.05 -20.63 -11.74
N TYR A 528 -7.20 -20.36 -12.38
CA TYR A 528 -7.35 -19.28 -13.35
C TYR A 528 -7.79 -18.00 -12.62
N LEU A 529 -6.95 -16.98 -12.65
CA LEU A 529 -7.21 -15.66 -12.05
C LEU A 529 -7.67 -14.69 -13.15
N PHE A 530 -8.88 -14.15 -12.99
CA PHE A 530 -9.49 -13.19 -13.92
C PHE A 530 -9.23 -11.75 -13.44
N ASN A 531 -7.95 -11.41 -13.37
CA ASN A 531 -7.45 -10.11 -12.93
C ASN A 531 -7.91 -8.99 -13.87
N VAL A 532 -7.86 -7.77 -13.38
CA VAL A 532 -8.23 -6.57 -14.13
C VAL A 532 -7.27 -5.42 -13.88
N ARG A 533 -7.22 -4.44 -14.80
CA ARG A 533 -6.38 -3.24 -14.64
C ARG A 533 -6.54 -2.54 -13.29
N ALA A 534 -7.74 -2.51 -12.71
CA ALA A 534 -8.00 -1.88 -11.41
C ALA A 534 -7.43 -2.67 -10.21
N ASP A 535 -7.05 -3.94 -10.39
CA ASP A 535 -6.38 -4.74 -9.35
C ASP A 535 -4.91 -4.37 -9.18
N ASN A 536 -4.34 -3.60 -10.12
CA ASN A 536 -3.00 -3.02 -9.98
C ASN A 536 -3.08 -1.74 -9.13
N PRO A 537 -2.32 -1.61 -8.03
CA PRO A 537 -2.42 -0.49 -7.09
C PRO A 537 -2.33 0.90 -7.73
N GLY A 538 -1.44 1.09 -8.71
CA GLY A 538 -1.30 2.38 -9.39
C GLY A 538 -2.54 2.77 -10.21
N PHE A 539 -3.25 1.79 -10.78
CA PHE A 539 -4.51 2.04 -11.48
C PHE A 539 -5.67 2.29 -10.51
N GLN A 540 -5.71 1.57 -9.38
CA GLN A 540 -6.68 1.86 -8.32
C GLN A 540 -6.49 3.29 -7.79
N GLU A 541 -5.29 3.67 -7.38
CA GLU A 541 -5.00 5.00 -6.84
C GLU A 541 -5.38 6.11 -7.84
N TYR A 542 -5.02 5.95 -9.11
CA TYR A 542 -5.41 6.89 -10.16
C TYR A 542 -6.95 6.97 -10.34
N GLY A 543 -7.67 5.88 -10.06
CA GLY A 543 -9.14 5.84 -10.06
C GLY A 543 -9.76 6.53 -8.85
N ASP A 544 -9.26 6.26 -7.65
CA ASP A 544 -9.72 6.89 -6.41
C ASP A 544 -9.47 8.40 -6.45
N LEU A 545 -8.32 8.82 -6.98
CA LEU A 545 -8.00 10.23 -7.24
C LEU A 545 -8.98 10.84 -8.26
N SER A 546 -9.31 10.11 -9.33
CA SER A 546 -10.28 10.55 -10.34
C SER A 546 -11.71 10.67 -9.79
N GLU A 547 -12.17 9.74 -8.94
CA GLU A 547 -13.49 9.84 -8.28
C GLU A 547 -13.52 11.01 -7.28
N ARG A 548 -12.43 11.26 -6.52
CA ARG A 548 -12.31 12.42 -5.63
C ARG A 548 -12.35 13.76 -6.38
N ILE A 549 -11.63 13.86 -7.51
CA ILE A 549 -11.64 15.07 -8.36
C ILE A 549 -13.04 15.30 -8.95
N ALA A 550 -13.76 14.25 -9.37
CA ALA A 550 -15.14 14.36 -9.85
C ALA A 550 -16.09 14.88 -8.76
N ALA A 551 -16.03 14.30 -7.55
CA ALA A 551 -16.86 14.74 -6.42
C ALA A 551 -16.60 16.19 -6.00
N ILE A 552 -15.36 16.68 -6.14
CA ILE A 552 -15.01 18.11 -5.98
C ILE A 552 -15.63 18.95 -7.11
N ALA A 553 -15.52 18.50 -8.35
CA ALA A 553 -16.02 19.20 -9.54
C ALA A 553 -17.55 19.34 -9.57
N ASP A 554 -18.32 18.41 -8.98
CA ASP A 554 -19.78 18.51 -8.87
C ASP A 554 -20.24 19.63 -7.90
N VAL A 555 -19.48 19.87 -6.82
CA VAL A 555 -19.90 20.75 -5.72
C VAL A 555 -19.46 22.21 -5.93
N PHE A 556 -18.23 22.43 -6.42
CA PHE A 556 -17.65 23.78 -6.57
C PHE A 556 -18.45 24.75 -7.47
N PRO A 557 -19.10 24.32 -8.58
CA PRO A 557 -19.92 25.21 -9.41
C PRO A 557 -21.06 25.89 -8.65
N VAL A 558 -21.61 25.26 -7.62
CA VAL A 558 -22.68 25.85 -6.78
C VAL A 558 -22.14 27.03 -5.96
N PHE A 559 -20.95 26.88 -5.36
CA PHE A 559 -20.29 27.97 -4.64
C PHE A 559 -19.93 29.13 -5.57
N PHE A 560 -19.33 28.84 -6.73
CA PHE A 560 -18.99 29.88 -7.71
C PHE A 560 -20.22 30.59 -8.29
N PHE A 561 -21.35 29.90 -8.46
CA PHE A 561 -22.63 30.54 -8.82
C PHE A 561 -23.08 31.57 -7.79
N PHE A 562 -23.02 31.25 -6.49
CA PHE A 562 -23.38 32.21 -5.43
C PHE A 562 -22.39 33.38 -5.34
N ILE A 563 -21.09 33.14 -5.49
CA ILE A 563 -20.06 34.18 -5.53
C ILE A 563 -20.28 35.12 -6.74
N ALA A 564 -20.52 34.57 -7.94
CA ALA A 564 -20.82 35.35 -9.13
C ALA A 564 -22.12 36.16 -8.99
N ALA A 565 -23.17 35.58 -8.38
CA ALA A 565 -24.42 36.28 -8.10
C ALA A 565 -24.20 37.47 -7.15
N LEU A 566 -23.37 37.30 -6.11
CA LEU A 566 -23.02 38.34 -5.12
C LEU A 566 -22.12 39.45 -5.69
N ILE A 567 -21.09 39.09 -6.45
CA ILE A 567 -20.21 40.05 -7.13
C ILE A 567 -21.01 40.85 -8.17
N THR A 568 -21.90 40.20 -8.93
CA THR A 568 -22.78 40.90 -9.87
C THR A 568 -23.78 41.79 -9.15
N PHE A 569 -24.41 41.32 -8.06
CA PHE A 569 -25.35 42.11 -7.27
C PHE A 569 -24.68 43.36 -6.67
N THR A 570 -23.49 43.24 -6.10
CA THR A 570 -22.74 44.37 -5.51
C THR A 570 -22.26 45.35 -6.58
N THR A 571 -21.71 44.84 -7.69
CA THR A 571 -21.26 45.67 -8.82
C THR A 571 -22.41 46.42 -9.49
N MET A 572 -23.54 45.75 -9.75
CA MET A 572 -24.73 46.39 -10.30
C MET A 572 -25.35 47.39 -9.31
N THR A 573 -25.36 47.08 -8.00
CA THR A 573 -25.80 48.04 -6.96
C THR A 573 -24.95 49.30 -7.01
N ARG A 574 -23.62 49.15 -7.04
CA ARG A 574 -22.68 50.27 -7.13
C ARG A 574 -22.89 51.11 -8.39
N MET A 575 -22.99 50.46 -9.57
CA MET A 575 -23.20 51.15 -10.85
C MET A 575 -24.54 51.91 -10.89
N VAL A 576 -25.61 51.35 -10.29
CA VAL A 576 -26.92 52.01 -10.19
C VAL A 576 -26.91 53.13 -9.15
N GLU A 577 -26.12 53.02 -8.06
CA GLU A 577 -25.92 54.10 -7.08
C GLU A 577 -25.08 55.26 -7.63
N GLU A 578 -24.04 54.98 -8.41
CA GLU A 578 -23.20 56.01 -9.06
C GLU A 578 -24.01 56.80 -10.12
N ASN A 579 -24.84 56.11 -10.92
CA ASN A 579 -25.72 56.75 -11.92
C ASN A 579 -27.09 57.20 -11.36
N ARG A 580 -27.30 57.18 -10.02
CA ARG A 580 -28.61 57.41 -9.38
C ARG A 580 -29.25 58.76 -9.69
N ARG A 581 -28.43 59.79 -9.95
CA ARG A 581 -28.91 61.12 -10.40
C ARG A 581 -29.38 61.14 -11.87
N GLU A 582 -28.73 60.40 -12.76
CA GLU A 582 -29.18 60.20 -14.15
C GLU A 582 -30.56 59.53 -14.13
N ILE A 583 -30.68 58.43 -13.37
CA ILE A 583 -31.92 57.68 -13.15
C ILE A 583 -33.03 58.56 -12.57
N GLY A 584 -32.73 59.36 -11.54
CA GLY A 584 -33.67 60.31 -10.95
C GLY A 584 -34.16 61.38 -11.92
N THR A 585 -33.27 61.85 -12.81
CA THR A 585 -33.60 62.84 -13.85
C THR A 585 -34.49 62.23 -14.94
N LEU A 586 -34.14 61.06 -15.48
CA LEU A 586 -34.95 60.33 -16.46
C LEU A 586 -36.36 60.03 -15.91
N LYS A 587 -36.45 59.58 -14.65
CA LYS A 587 -37.73 59.31 -13.99
C LYS A 587 -38.56 60.58 -13.71
N ALA A 588 -37.92 61.74 -13.57
CA ALA A 588 -38.60 63.04 -13.48
C ALA A 588 -39.08 63.56 -14.85
N LEU A 589 -38.38 63.22 -15.93
CA LEU A 589 -38.75 63.51 -17.33
C LEU A 589 -39.84 62.57 -17.88
N GLY A 590 -40.31 61.60 -17.09
CA GLY A 590 -41.43 60.71 -17.44
C GLY A 590 -41.04 59.36 -18.06
N TYR A 591 -39.76 59.03 -18.19
CA TYR A 591 -39.31 57.73 -18.70
C TYR A 591 -39.80 56.58 -17.81
N THR A 592 -40.22 55.48 -18.43
CA THR A 592 -40.66 54.29 -17.71
C THR A 592 -39.49 53.55 -17.04
N LYS A 593 -39.80 52.76 -16.02
CA LYS A 593 -38.80 51.91 -15.35
C LYS A 593 -38.08 50.98 -16.32
N PHE A 594 -38.78 50.44 -17.32
CA PHE A 594 -38.22 49.49 -18.28
C PHE A 594 -37.23 50.13 -19.25
N GLU A 595 -37.53 51.33 -19.76
CA GLU A 595 -36.62 52.08 -20.63
C GLU A 595 -35.31 52.42 -19.92
N ILE A 596 -35.38 52.82 -18.66
CA ILE A 596 -34.20 53.09 -17.82
C ILE A 596 -33.42 51.79 -17.56
N SER A 597 -34.09 50.69 -17.21
CA SER A 597 -33.45 49.39 -16.97
C SER A 597 -32.71 48.83 -18.20
N LYS A 598 -33.18 49.13 -19.43
CA LYS A 598 -32.63 48.55 -20.67
C LYS A 598 -31.12 48.75 -20.83
N LYS A 599 -30.60 49.94 -20.48
CA LYS A 599 -29.16 50.29 -20.48
C LYS A 599 -28.35 49.29 -19.64
N TYR A 600 -28.81 49.02 -18.43
CA TYR A 600 -28.15 48.18 -17.43
C TYR A 600 -28.29 46.67 -17.72
N ILE A 601 -29.44 46.24 -18.25
CA ILE A 601 -29.66 44.84 -18.66
C ILE A 601 -28.75 44.46 -19.84
N ILE A 602 -28.63 45.33 -20.84
CA ILE A 602 -27.73 45.10 -21.99
C ILE A 602 -26.27 45.03 -21.53
N TYR A 603 -25.85 45.92 -20.63
CA TYR A 603 -24.50 45.89 -20.06
C TYR A 603 -24.21 44.58 -19.32
N ALA A 604 -25.10 44.14 -18.43
CA ALA A 604 -24.94 42.91 -17.66
C ALA A 604 -24.85 41.66 -18.57
N LEU A 605 -25.67 41.60 -19.62
CA LEU A 605 -25.65 40.49 -20.59
C LEU A 605 -24.36 40.47 -21.42
N LEU A 606 -23.87 41.63 -21.88
CA LEU A 606 -22.62 41.71 -22.65
C LEU A 606 -21.40 41.35 -21.80
N ALA A 607 -21.32 41.85 -20.57
CA ALA A 607 -20.26 41.50 -19.63
C ALA A 607 -20.26 40.00 -19.30
N SER A 608 -21.44 39.42 -19.06
CA SER A 608 -21.59 37.98 -18.80
C SER A 608 -21.20 37.14 -20.01
N ALA A 609 -21.64 37.50 -21.22
CA ALA A 609 -21.30 36.76 -22.43
C ALA A 609 -19.78 36.76 -22.71
N LEU A 610 -19.10 37.90 -22.51
CA LEU A 610 -17.65 37.97 -22.65
C LEU A 610 -16.94 37.08 -21.61
N GLY A 611 -17.34 37.18 -20.34
CA GLY A 611 -16.76 36.41 -19.23
C GLY A 611 -17.00 34.90 -19.33
N ILE A 612 -18.14 34.48 -19.88
CA ILE A 612 -18.41 33.06 -20.16
C ILE A 612 -17.48 32.55 -21.28
N ILE A 613 -17.29 33.32 -22.36
CA ILE A 613 -16.42 32.91 -23.47
C ILE A 613 -14.95 32.79 -23.00
N THR A 614 -14.43 33.79 -22.30
CA THR A 614 -13.05 33.73 -21.78
C THR A 614 -12.89 32.69 -20.68
N GLY A 615 -13.88 32.55 -19.78
CA GLY A 615 -13.89 31.56 -18.70
C GLY A 615 -13.94 30.12 -19.18
N VAL A 616 -14.74 29.82 -20.22
CA VAL A 616 -14.79 28.48 -20.83
C VAL A 616 -13.47 28.15 -21.54
N ILE A 617 -12.89 29.08 -22.30
CA ILE A 617 -11.60 28.86 -22.97
C ILE A 617 -10.49 28.65 -21.93
N ALA A 618 -10.34 29.57 -20.96
CA ALA A 618 -9.30 29.48 -19.94
C ALA A 618 -9.49 28.25 -19.03
N GLY A 619 -10.69 27.99 -18.52
CA GLY A 619 -10.97 26.85 -17.65
C GLY A 619 -10.77 25.50 -18.34
N THR A 620 -11.09 25.38 -19.63
CA THR A 620 -10.93 24.13 -20.39
C THR A 620 -9.49 23.93 -20.87
N GLU A 621 -8.76 25.00 -21.24
CA GLU A 621 -7.39 24.88 -21.75
C GLU A 621 -6.31 24.88 -20.65
N LEU A 622 -6.49 25.63 -19.55
CA LEU A 622 -5.43 25.87 -18.57
C LEU A 622 -5.42 24.81 -17.45
N LEU A 623 -6.55 24.65 -16.75
CA LEU A 623 -6.61 23.80 -15.56
C LEU A 623 -6.24 22.32 -15.86
N PRO A 624 -6.70 21.67 -16.95
CA PRO A 624 -6.29 20.31 -17.27
C PRO A 624 -4.81 20.16 -17.61
N ARG A 625 -4.13 21.23 -18.04
CA ARG A 625 -2.67 21.22 -18.28
C ARG A 625 -1.92 21.30 -16.96
N ILE A 626 -2.29 22.23 -16.08
CA ILE A 626 -1.69 22.37 -14.75
C ILE A 626 -1.87 21.08 -13.95
N ILE A 627 -3.09 20.52 -13.89
CA ILE A 627 -3.37 19.27 -13.20
C ILE A 627 -2.56 18.11 -13.79
N TYR A 628 -2.41 18.04 -15.11
CA TYR A 628 -1.56 17.02 -15.74
C TYR A 628 -0.09 17.18 -15.37
N GLU A 629 0.47 18.38 -15.46
CA GLU A 629 1.89 18.67 -15.23
C GLU A 629 2.28 18.43 -13.77
N LEU A 630 1.40 18.76 -12.81
CA LEU A 630 1.51 18.37 -11.40
C LEU A 630 1.38 16.85 -11.15
N SER A 631 0.89 16.09 -12.13
CA SER A 631 0.66 14.64 -12.00
C SER A 631 1.63 13.77 -12.82
N SER A 632 2.32 14.33 -13.81
CA SER A 632 3.11 13.56 -14.79
C SER A 632 4.38 12.93 -14.22
N ASP A 633 4.90 13.45 -13.10
CA ASP A 633 6.01 12.83 -12.38
C ASP A 633 5.56 11.58 -11.60
N ARG A 634 4.26 11.51 -11.25
CA ARG A 634 3.65 10.40 -10.49
C ARG A 634 2.97 9.36 -11.36
N TYR A 635 2.52 9.74 -12.56
CA TYR A 635 1.80 8.84 -13.46
C TYR A 635 2.35 8.87 -14.90
N THR A 636 2.49 7.68 -15.50
CA THR A 636 3.02 7.43 -16.86
C THR A 636 2.03 7.79 -17.98
N LEU A 637 1.29 8.89 -17.79
CA LEU A 637 0.28 9.37 -18.72
C LEU A 637 0.90 9.83 -20.05
N GLY A 638 0.19 9.59 -21.14
CA GLY A 638 0.45 10.26 -22.42
C GLY A 638 -0.11 11.69 -22.42
N GLY A 639 0.50 12.58 -23.21
CA GLY A 639 0.21 14.01 -23.22
C GLY A 639 -1.27 14.40 -23.31
N VAL A 640 -1.60 15.50 -22.62
CA VAL A 640 -2.97 16.02 -22.40
C VAL A 640 -3.80 16.03 -23.69
N LYS A 641 -5.00 15.42 -23.62
CA LYS A 641 -6.05 15.61 -24.61
C LYS A 641 -7.20 16.35 -23.95
N ILE A 642 -7.43 17.56 -24.43
CA ILE A 642 -8.44 18.49 -23.91
C ILE A 642 -9.71 18.34 -24.75
N TYR A 643 -10.86 18.20 -24.08
CA TYR A 643 -12.15 17.97 -24.72
C TYR A 643 -13.18 18.99 -24.20
N TYR A 644 -13.82 19.71 -25.12
CA TYR A 644 -14.90 20.64 -24.79
C TYR A 644 -16.22 19.88 -24.61
N VAL A 645 -16.56 19.52 -23.36
CA VAL A 645 -17.79 18.81 -23.04
C VAL A 645 -18.96 19.80 -23.03
N SER A 646 -19.85 19.71 -24.03
CA SER A 646 -20.89 20.71 -24.27
C SER A 646 -21.94 20.81 -23.16
N THR A 647 -22.33 19.69 -22.54
CA THR A 647 -23.38 19.64 -21.51
C THR A 647 -23.10 20.53 -20.28
N PRO A 648 -21.98 20.38 -19.54
CA PRO A 648 -21.68 21.26 -18.41
C PRO A 648 -21.42 22.71 -18.84
N ILE A 649 -20.82 22.95 -20.02
CA ILE A 649 -20.62 24.30 -20.56
C ILE A 649 -21.97 25.01 -20.76
N ILE A 650 -22.98 24.33 -21.31
CA ILE A 650 -24.33 24.87 -21.50
C ILE A 650 -25.03 25.11 -20.15
N GLN A 651 -24.92 24.17 -19.21
CA GLN A 651 -25.51 24.32 -17.87
C GLN A 651 -24.92 25.51 -17.11
N ALA A 652 -23.59 25.64 -17.08
CA ALA A 652 -22.88 26.76 -16.46
C ALA A 652 -23.22 28.10 -17.14
N THR A 653 -23.29 28.12 -18.48
CA THR A 653 -23.70 29.30 -19.26
C THR A 653 -25.10 29.77 -18.87
N LEU A 654 -26.08 28.86 -18.82
CA LEU A 654 -27.45 29.19 -18.45
C LEU A 654 -27.56 29.66 -16.99
N ALA A 655 -26.87 29.00 -16.06
CA ALA A 655 -26.84 29.37 -14.66
C ALA A 655 -26.22 30.77 -14.45
N PHE A 656 -25.06 31.06 -15.05
CA PHE A 656 -24.38 32.34 -14.92
C PHE A 656 -25.21 33.49 -15.53
N LEU A 657 -25.82 33.29 -16.69
CA LEU A 657 -26.74 34.27 -17.30
C LEU A 657 -27.98 34.52 -16.43
N ALA A 658 -28.54 33.47 -15.82
CA ALA A 658 -29.68 33.60 -14.90
C ALA A 658 -29.30 34.37 -13.61
N ALA A 659 -28.12 34.09 -13.03
CA ALA A 659 -27.60 34.82 -11.87
C ALA A 659 -27.37 36.29 -12.19
N ALA A 660 -26.68 36.59 -13.30
CA ALA A 660 -26.34 37.96 -13.67
C ALA A 660 -27.58 38.79 -14.02
N LEU A 661 -28.50 38.24 -14.83
CA LEU A 661 -29.77 38.89 -15.15
C LEU A 661 -30.65 39.07 -13.91
N GLY A 662 -30.75 38.03 -13.07
CA GLY A 662 -31.54 38.05 -11.83
C GLY A 662 -31.06 39.11 -10.84
N SER A 663 -29.76 39.13 -10.54
CA SER A 663 -29.13 40.15 -9.68
C SER A 663 -29.30 41.56 -10.26
N ALA A 664 -29.08 41.76 -11.56
CA ALA A 664 -29.30 43.05 -12.22
C ALA A 664 -30.76 43.53 -12.11
N LEU A 665 -31.74 42.65 -12.40
CA LEU A 665 -33.16 42.97 -12.31
C LEU A 665 -33.59 43.29 -10.87
N LEU A 666 -33.14 42.52 -9.87
CA LEU A 666 -33.47 42.75 -8.45
C LEU A 666 -32.96 44.11 -7.96
N VAL A 667 -31.72 44.47 -8.31
CA VAL A 667 -31.14 45.79 -8.00
C VAL A 667 -31.96 46.90 -8.65
N LEU A 668 -32.24 46.77 -9.96
CA LEU A 668 -32.99 47.77 -10.73
C LEU A 668 -34.42 47.94 -10.20
N PHE A 669 -35.15 46.86 -9.91
CA PHE A 669 -36.50 46.96 -9.35
C PHE A 669 -36.51 47.65 -7.98
N ARG A 670 -35.51 47.39 -7.12
CA ARG A 670 -35.36 48.02 -5.81
C ARG A 670 -35.10 49.52 -5.92
N GLU A 671 -34.05 49.93 -6.64
CA GLU A 671 -33.66 51.35 -6.75
C GLU A 671 -34.64 52.16 -7.60
N LEU A 672 -35.24 51.59 -8.66
CA LEU A 672 -36.30 52.24 -9.44
C LEU A 672 -37.64 52.35 -8.69
N HIS A 673 -37.73 51.87 -7.44
CA HIS A 673 -38.88 52.12 -6.57
C HIS A 673 -38.84 53.53 -5.93
N ASP A 674 -37.65 54.04 -5.54
CA ASP A 674 -37.45 55.35 -4.89
C ASP A 674 -38.13 56.51 -5.67
N LYS A 675 -38.68 57.51 -4.98
CA LYS A 675 -39.32 58.67 -5.65
C LYS A 675 -38.26 59.54 -6.35
N PRO A 676 -38.56 60.21 -7.48
CA PRO A 676 -37.58 61.02 -8.22
C PRO A 676 -36.80 62.03 -7.36
N ALA A 677 -37.49 62.74 -6.45
CA ALA A 677 -36.85 63.67 -5.51
C ALA A 677 -35.83 63.01 -4.57
N GLN A 678 -36.04 61.75 -4.17
CA GLN A 678 -35.11 60.98 -3.33
C GLN A 678 -33.91 60.45 -4.13
N LEU A 679 -34.06 60.26 -5.45
CA LEU A 679 -32.99 59.82 -6.36
C LEU A 679 -32.00 60.95 -6.69
N LEU A 680 -32.50 62.19 -6.80
CA LEU A 680 -31.70 63.38 -7.10
C LEU A 680 -30.86 63.87 -5.90
N GLN A 681 -31.35 63.64 -4.67
CA GLN A 681 -30.62 63.90 -3.44
C GLN A 681 -29.38 63.00 -3.32
N ALA A 682 -28.29 63.55 -2.78
CA ALA A 682 -27.11 62.76 -2.44
C ALA A 682 -27.48 61.76 -1.31
N ARG A 683 -27.21 60.46 -1.52
CA ARG A 683 -27.30 59.48 -0.43
C ARG A 683 -26.24 59.79 0.61
N ALA A 684 -26.58 59.62 1.89
CA ALA A 684 -25.58 59.51 2.94
C ALA A 684 -24.64 58.33 2.60
N PRO A 685 -23.32 58.45 2.79
CA PRO A 685 -22.39 57.39 2.46
C PRO A 685 -22.67 56.16 3.34
N LYS A 686 -23.05 55.04 2.71
CA LYS A 686 -22.96 53.72 3.34
C LYS A 686 -21.49 53.50 3.77
N PRO A 687 -21.19 52.73 4.84
CA PRO A 687 -19.84 52.58 5.39
C PRO A 687 -18.92 51.69 4.52
N GLY A 688 -18.64 52.15 3.29
CA GLY A 688 -17.90 51.44 2.25
C GLY A 688 -16.39 51.25 2.50
N LYS A 689 -15.83 51.85 3.56
CA LYS A 689 -14.45 51.56 3.98
C LYS A 689 -14.26 50.08 4.37
N ARG A 690 -15.32 49.37 4.79
CA ARG A 690 -15.20 48.02 5.35
C ARG A 690 -14.55 46.99 4.43
N LEU A 691 -14.78 46.99 3.11
CA LEU A 691 -14.23 45.92 2.26
C LEU A 691 -12.72 46.09 1.99
N MET A 692 -12.27 47.32 1.71
CA MET A 692 -10.84 47.57 1.44
C MET A 692 -10.02 47.58 2.74
N VAL A 693 -10.60 48.04 3.86
CA VAL A 693 -9.98 47.94 5.19
C VAL A 693 -10.10 46.51 5.76
N ALA A 694 -11.00 45.66 5.27
CA ALA A 694 -10.95 44.22 5.56
C ALA A 694 -9.94 43.48 4.66
N GLY A 695 -9.76 43.89 3.40
CA GLY A 695 -8.73 43.32 2.51
C GLY A 695 -7.33 43.55 3.06
N PHE A 696 -6.91 44.81 3.15
CA PHE A 696 -5.62 45.16 3.76
C PHE A 696 -5.60 44.83 5.25
N GLY A 697 -6.68 45.08 5.99
CA GLY A 697 -6.70 44.79 7.42
C GLY A 697 -6.64 43.31 7.78
N LEU A 698 -7.22 42.38 7.01
CA LEU A 698 -6.96 40.95 7.23
C LEU A 698 -5.62 40.52 6.66
N LYS A 699 -5.14 41.03 5.50
CA LYS A 699 -3.79 40.69 5.02
C LYS A 699 -2.74 41.10 6.06
N ASP A 700 -2.70 42.38 6.39
CA ASP A 700 -1.74 42.97 7.31
C ASP A 700 -1.92 42.44 8.74
N SER A 701 -3.15 42.24 9.25
CA SER A 701 -3.33 41.70 10.61
C SER A 701 -3.11 40.20 10.69
N LEU A 702 -3.34 39.39 9.64
CA LEU A 702 -3.04 37.96 9.69
C LEU A 702 -1.53 37.71 9.54
N SER A 703 -0.83 38.46 8.67
CA SER A 703 0.64 38.38 8.60
C SER A 703 1.29 38.96 9.86
N SER A 704 0.88 40.17 10.28
CA SER A 704 1.50 40.81 11.45
C SER A 704 1.08 40.20 12.78
N VAL A 705 0.00 39.40 12.86
CA VAL A 705 -0.25 38.58 14.06
C VAL A 705 0.86 37.55 14.21
N THR A 706 1.32 36.90 13.15
CA THR A 706 2.47 35.97 13.23
C THR A 706 3.72 36.72 13.71
N ASP A 707 4.04 37.85 13.09
CA ASP A 707 5.24 38.65 13.42
C ASP A 707 5.17 39.33 14.80
N GLN A 708 3.99 39.63 15.34
CA GLN A 708 3.82 40.26 16.66
C GLN A 708 3.50 39.27 17.79
N GLN A 709 3.03 38.06 17.47
CA GLN A 709 2.71 37.03 18.47
C GLN A 709 3.84 36.00 18.62
N PHE A 710 4.59 35.70 17.56
CA PHE A 710 5.68 34.72 17.59
C PHE A 710 7.05 35.33 17.29
N GLY A 711 7.13 36.40 16.49
CA GLY A 711 8.38 37.16 16.28
C GLY A 711 9.05 37.63 17.58
N PRO A 712 8.32 38.10 18.62
CA PRO A 712 8.92 38.45 19.90
C PRO A 712 9.21 37.24 20.82
N ILE A 713 9.09 36.01 20.32
CA ILE A 713 9.39 34.77 21.06
C ILE A 713 10.66 34.11 20.51
N ILE A 714 10.95 34.22 19.21
CA ILE A 714 12.08 33.58 18.55
C ILE A 714 12.83 34.59 17.65
N ASP A 715 14.09 34.90 17.99
CA ASP A 715 14.98 35.79 17.25
C ASP A 715 16.22 35.04 16.72
N TYR A 716 16.00 34.14 15.76
CA TYR A 716 17.06 33.60 14.90
C TYR A 716 16.55 33.43 13.48
N GLN A 717 17.46 33.41 12.51
CA GLN A 717 17.13 33.36 11.08
C GLN A 717 17.64 32.09 10.36
N ALA A 718 18.40 31.23 11.05
CA ALA A 718 18.83 29.92 10.55
C ALA A 718 19.15 28.96 11.71
N ILE A 719 19.05 27.66 11.44
CA ILE A 719 19.59 26.58 12.29
C ILE A 719 20.59 25.80 11.43
N VAL A 720 21.72 25.40 12.02
CA VAL A 720 22.71 24.50 11.38
C VAL A 720 22.76 23.22 12.19
N THR A 721 22.36 22.11 11.57
CA THR A 721 22.37 20.78 12.20
C THR A 721 23.60 20.00 11.73
N LEU A 722 24.34 19.38 12.65
CA LEU A 722 25.43 18.47 12.31
C LEU A 722 24.86 17.11 11.89
N ASN A 723 25.54 16.40 10.98
CA ASN A 723 25.09 15.11 10.46
C ASN A 723 25.46 13.96 11.39
N ASP A 724 24.66 12.88 11.40
CA ASP A 724 24.67 11.86 12.46
C ASP A 724 26.00 11.08 12.62
N ASP A 725 26.83 11.03 11.58
CA ASP A 725 28.15 10.35 11.57
C ASP A 725 29.34 11.25 11.98
N ALA A 726 29.11 12.47 12.48
CA ALA A 726 30.16 13.47 12.72
C ALA A 726 30.96 13.26 14.02
N ASP A 727 32.23 13.71 14.02
CA ASP A 727 33.09 13.79 15.21
C ASP A 727 32.70 15.07 15.97
N VAL A 728 31.59 15.01 16.72
CA VAL A 728 30.83 16.18 17.20
C VAL A 728 31.72 17.30 17.75
N ALA A 729 32.62 17.00 18.69
CA ALA A 729 33.49 18.00 19.30
C ALA A 729 34.43 18.70 18.30
N LYS A 730 34.90 17.96 17.28
CA LYS A 730 35.89 18.40 16.29
C LYS A 730 35.26 19.05 15.05
N ASP A 731 34.02 18.71 14.74
CA ASP A 731 33.25 19.34 13.67
C ASP A 731 32.51 20.60 14.17
N GLN A 732 32.10 20.63 15.45
CA GLN A 732 31.61 21.83 16.13
C GLN A 732 32.62 22.99 16.06
N GLU A 733 33.89 22.78 16.39
CA GLU A 733 34.93 23.82 16.30
C GLU A 733 35.08 24.39 14.89
N LYS A 734 34.99 23.56 13.85
CA LYS A 734 35.10 23.99 12.45
C LYS A 734 33.90 24.84 12.02
N VAL A 735 32.69 24.38 12.32
CA VAL A 735 31.45 25.08 11.97
C VAL A 735 31.39 26.43 12.69
N ILE A 736 31.79 26.50 13.96
CA ILE A 736 31.94 27.77 14.69
C ILE A 736 33.01 28.65 14.02
N ALA A 737 34.17 28.11 13.65
CA ALA A 737 35.21 28.90 12.97
C ALA A 737 34.74 29.48 11.63
N GLU A 738 34.02 28.69 10.82
CA GLU A 738 33.52 29.11 9.51
C GLU A 738 32.36 30.11 9.62
N LEU A 739 31.40 29.89 10.53
CA LEU A 739 30.34 30.87 10.86
C LEU A 739 30.93 32.22 11.34
N ASN A 740 32.05 32.21 12.06
CA ASN A 740 32.75 33.43 12.47
C ASN A 740 33.52 34.14 11.34
N THR A 741 33.68 33.51 10.16
CA THR A 741 34.23 34.20 8.97
C THR A 741 33.17 34.92 8.14
N GLU A 742 31.90 34.52 8.25
CA GLU A 742 30.81 35.10 7.47
C GLU A 742 30.28 36.40 8.08
N SER A 743 30.61 37.53 7.44
CA SER A 743 30.31 38.88 7.94
C SER A 743 28.83 39.23 8.13
N ALA A 744 27.92 38.38 7.65
CA ALA A 744 26.48 38.48 7.90
C ALA A 744 26.06 37.86 9.25
N VAL A 745 26.80 36.89 9.76
CA VAL A 745 26.55 36.21 11.04
C VAL A 745 27.05 37.11 12.16
N LYS A 746 26.12 37.63 12.98
CA LYS A 746 26.45 38.56 14.07
C LYS A 746 26.73 37.86 15.40
N ASN A 747 25.98 36.81 15.69
CA ASN A 747 26.11 35.96 16.87
C ASN A 747 25.76 34.52 16.46
N HIS A 748 26.19 33.54 17.25
CA HIS A 748 25.73 32.15 17.20
C HIS A 748 25.55 31.60 18.63
N LEU A 749 24.88 30.46 18.76
CA LEU A 749 24.70 29.73 20.02
C LEU A 749 24.46 28.25 19.69
N MET A 750 25.17 27.34 20.38
CA MET A 750 24.85 25.91 20.31
C MET A 750 23.71 25.57 21.26
N ILE A 751 22.82 24.69 20.79
CA ILE A 751 21.70 24.14 21.55
C ILE A 751 21.71 22.63 21.32
N HIS A 752 21.82 21.85 22.38
CA HIS A 752 21.54 20.42 22.32
C HIS A 752 20.02 20.21 22.30
N SER A 753 19.52 19.44 21.33
CA SER A 753 18.09 19.26 21.08
C SER A 753 17.77 17.77 20.99
N GLU A 754 16.89 17.28 21.85
CA GLU A 754 16.52 15.87 21.95
C GLU A 754 15.00 15.70 22.03
N THR A 755 14.46 14.62 21.49
CA THR A 755 13.05 14.25 21.71
C THR A 755 12.93 13.33 22.91
N ILE A 756 12.39 13.85 24.02
CA ILE A 756 12.16 13.13 25.27
C ILE A 756 10.69 12.72 25.41
N GLU A 757 10.41 11.65 26.16
CA GLU A 757 9.04 11.18 26.36
C GLU A 757 8.47 11.59 27.72
N LEU A 758 7.39 12.38 27.73
CA LEU A 758 6.64 12.68 28.95
C LEU A 758 5.69 11.54 29.29
N ARG A 759 5.92 10.88 30.43
CA ARG A 759 5.10 9.77 30.94
C ARG A 759 4.37 10.21 32.22
N ALA A 760 3.05 10.03 32.28
CA ALA A 760 2.26 10.30 33.49
C ALA A 760 1.12 9.29 33.64
N SER A 761 0.86 8.86 34.89
CA SER A 761 -0.12 7.81 35.17
C SER A 761 -1.53 8.19 34.68
N GLY A 762 -2.15 7.29 33.91
CA GLY A 762 -3.48 7.46 33.36
C GLY A 762 -3.58 8.31 32.08
N LYS A 763 -2.46 8.79 31.53
CA LYS A 763 -2.41 9.70 30.37
C LYS A 763 -1.54 9.11 29.26
N ALA A 764 -1.94 9.32 28.01
CA ALA A 764 -1.17 8.88 26.85
C ALA A 764 0.15 9.66 26.75
N ASN A 765 1.24 8.96 26.45
CA ASN A 765 2.59 9.54 26.37
C ASN A 765 2.67 10.65 25.31
N LEU A 766 3.53 11.64 25.55
CA LEU A 766 3.72 12.81 24.71
C LEU A 766 5.20 13.04 24.52
N ASN A 767 5.67 12.85 23.28
CA ASN A 767 7.01 13.22 22.88
C ASN A 767 7.11 14.75 22.82
N VAL A 768 8.12 15.32 23.47
CA VAL A 768 8.41 16.76 23.47
C VAL A 768 9.89 17.00 23.21
N THR A 769 10.23 18.10 22.54
CA THR A 769 11.63 18.45 22.28
C THR A 769 12.24 19.18 23.47
N MET A 770 13.13 18.51 24.18
CA MET A 770 14.02 19.15 25.15
C MET A 770 15.08 19.96 24.40
N ASN A 771 15.31 21.20 24.81
CA ASN A 771 16.34 22.07 24.24
C ASN A 771 17.19 22.63 25.37
N VAL A 772 18.49 22.34 25.33
CA VAL A 772 19.48 22.72 26.36
C VAL A 772 20.52 23.63 25.68
N PRO A 773 20.49 24.96 25.92
CA PRO A 773 21.48 25.87 25.34
C PRO A 773 22.84 25.74 26.04
N GLU A 774 23.91 25.88 25.27
CA GLU A 774 25.30 25.95 25.78
C GLU A 774 25.51 27.14 26.74
N ASP A 775 24.83 28.25 26.47
CA ASP A 775 24.91 29.48 27.28
C ASP A 775 23.52 30.09 27.47
N LYS A 776 22.98 29.97 28.69
CA LYS A 776 21.69 30.52 29.12
C LYS A 776 21.56 32.04 28.90
N THR A 777 22.65 32.80 29.03
CA THR A 777 22.65 34.26 28.89
C THR A 777 22.67 34.70 27.43
N LYS A 778 23.28 33.90 26.55
CA LYS A 778 23.14 34.08 25.09
C LYS A 778 21.74 33.66 24.62
N PHE A 779 21.16 32.59 25.17
CA PHE A 779 19.86 32.04 24.77
C PHE A 779 18.72 33.08 24.82
N GLU A 780 18.76 34.00 25.79
CA GLU A 780 17.83 35.13 25.91
C GLU A 780 17.81 36.08 24.69
N ASN A 781 18.82 36.03 23.81
CA ASN A 781 18.90 36.80 22.56
C ASN A 781 18.37 36.03 21.33
N TYR A 782 17.86 34.80 21.51
CA TYR A 782 17.34 33.96 20.44
C TYR A 782 15.97 33.34 20.76
N ASN A 783 15.66 33.13 22.03
CA ASN A 783 14.37 32.63 22.49
C ASN A 783 13.92 33.45 23.71
N HIS A 784 12.93 34.32 23.53
CA HIS A 784 12.40 35.18 24.59
C HIS A 784 11.21 34.50 25.25
N MET A 785 11.44 33.85 26.39
CA MET A 785 10.39 33.13 27.10
C MET A 785 9.48 34.08 27.90
N THR A 786 8.18 33.85 27.83
CA THR A 786 7.15 34.66 28.53
C THR A 786 6.20 33.78 29.31
N SER A 787 5.84 34.22 30.51
CA SER A 787 4.79 33.62 31.35
C SER A 787 3.40 33.86 30.76
N VAL A 788 2.41 33.08 31.18
CA VAL A 788 0.98 33.25 30.85
C VAL A 788 0.48 34.66 31.22
N ASP A 789 1.06 35.28 32.25
CA ASP A 789 0.79 36.66 32.68
C ASP A 789 1.54 37.74 31.85
N GLY A 790 2.23 37.36 30.77
CA GLY A 790 2.92 38.28 29.85
C GLY A 790 4.25 38.87 30.37
N GLN A 791 4.80 38.34 31.46
CA GLN A 791 6.12 38.74 31.98
C GLN A 791 7.24 37.93 31.31
N THR A 792 8.38 38.56 31.00
CA THR A 792 9.59 37.88 30.50
C THR A 792 10.20 36.98 31.56
N VAL A 793 10.73 35.83 31.15
CA VAL A 793 11.16 34.73 32.01
C VAL A 793 12.56 34.26 31.60
N LEU A 794 13.45 34.10 32.58
CA LEU A 794 14.88 33.78 32.35
C LEU A 794 15.19 32.35 32.80
N LEU A 795 15.99 31.60 32.04
CA LEU A 795 16.40 30.22 32.33
C LEU A 795 17.39 30.15 33.52
N SER A 796 17.33 29.08 34.32
CA SER A 796 18.33 28.81 35.35
C SER A 796 18.64 27.32 35.54
N ASP A 797 19.68 27.07 36.30
CA ASP A 797 20.58 25.91 36.16
C ASP A 797 20.08 24.62 36.82
N GLN A 798 18.83 24.60 37.27
CA GLN A 798 18.23 23.53 38.07
C GLN A 798 16.74 23.27 37.71
N GLY A 799 16.29 23.70 36.52
CA GLY A 799 14.92 23.44 36.08
C GLY A 799 14.66 23.76 34.62
N GLY A 800 13.76 22.99 34.02
CA GLY A 800 13.30 23.17 32.64
C GLY A 800 11.95 23.87 32.58
N PHE A 801 11.74 24.65 31.52
CA PHE A 801 10.42 25.13 31.14
C PHE A 801 9.63 24.03 30.43
N ILE A 802 8.33 23.95 30.70
CA ILE A 802 7.38 23.11 29.98
C ILE A 802 6.30 24.00 29.37
N THR A 803 5.86 23.70 28.14
CA THR A 803 4.82 24.50 27.48
C THR A 803 3.49 24.40 28.23
N GLN A 804 2.73 25.49 28.31
CA GLN A 804 1.44 25.53 29.02
C GLN A 804 0.53 24.37 28.62
N ARG A 805 0.44 24.04 27.33
CA ARG A 805 -0.38 22.93 26.84
C ARG A 805 0.08 21.56 27.34
N ALA A 806 1.40 21.32 27.41
CA ALA A 806 1.92 20.08 27.99
C ALA A 806 1.69 20.04 29.51
N ALA A 807 1.89 21.17 30.21
CA ALA A 807 1.60 21.29 31.64
C ALA A 807 0.12 21.03 31.96
N GLU A 808 -0.82 21.64 31.23
CA GLU A 808 -2.27 21.42 31.37
C GLU A 808 -2.66 19.97 31.06
N LEU A 809 -2.19 19.41 29.94
CA LEU A 809 -2.45 18.01 29.58
C LEU A 809 -1.98 17.06 30.67
N TYR A 810 -0.81 17.31 31.27
CA TYR A 810 -0.20 16.43 32.27
C TYR A 810 -0.64 16.72 33.71
N GLY A 811 -1.15 17.93 33.98
CA GLY A 811 -1.52 18.39 35.33
C GLY A 811 -0.32 18.86 36.16
N ILE A 812 0.77 19.27 35.49
CA ILE A 812 2.03 19.70 36.10
C ILE A 812 1.92 21.17 36.50
N SER A 813 2.35 21.50 37.72
CA SER A 813 2.26 22.81 38.35
C SER A 813 3.64 23.36 38.77
N LYS A 814 3.67 24.63 39.18
CA LYS A 814 4.86 25.25 39.78
C LYS A 814 5.37 24.45 40.99
N GLY A 815 6.61 23.96 40.90
CA GLY A 815 7.35 23.28 41.97
C GLY A 815 7.39 21.75 41.86
N ASP A 816 6.66 21.14 40.92
CA ASP A 816 6.58 19.69 40.75
C ASP A 816 7.89 19.08 40.21
N GLU A 817 8.16 17.80 40.53
CA GLU A 817 9.24 17.03 39.90
C GLU A 817 8.71 16.26 38.70
N LEU A 818 9.22 16.59 37.51
CA LEU A 818 8.96 15.88 36.27
C LEU A 818 10.06 14.84 36.06
N THR A 819 9.66 13.57 35.92
CA THR A 819 10.58 12.52 35.46
C THR A 819 10.44 12.42 33.94
N ILE A 820 11.50 12.78 33.23
CA ILE A 820 11.63 12.62 31.78
C ILE A 820 12.43 11.33 31.50
N TYR A 821 12.33 10.84 30.28
CA TYR A 821 13.10 9.68 29.82
C TYR A 821 13.84 10.08 28.55
N ASP A 822 15.15 9.83 28.55
CA ASP A 822 16.02 9.95 27.38
C ASP A 822 15.85 8.76 26.42
N GLN A 823 16.62 8.74 25.32
CA GLN A 823 16.56 7.65 24.33
C GLN A 823 17.03 6.28 24.86
N ASP A 824 17.91 6.23 25.87
CA ASP A 824 18.30 4.99 26.57
C ASP A 824 17.25 4.54 27.62
N GLN A 825 16.22 5.37 27.85
CA GLN A 825 15.15 5.25 28.84
C GLN A 825 15.60 5.38 30.32
N GLU A 826 16.73 6.03 30.57
CA GLU A 826 17.13 6.37 31.94
C GLU A 826 16.26 7.52 32.50
N PRO A 827 15.78 7.45 33.75
CA PRO A 827 14.83 8.40 34.31
C PRO A 827 15.52 9.66 34.87
N ILE A 828 15.65 10.69 34.05
CA ILE A 828 16.17 11.99 34.48
C ILE A 828 15.06 12.76 35.22
N LYS A 829 15.34 13.20 36.45
CA LYS A 829 14.42 14.02 37.24
C LYS A 829 14.77 15.51 37.12
N ILE A 830 13.84 16.29 36.59
CA ILE A 830 13.95 17.74 36.48
C ILE A 830 12.87 18.36 37.36
N LYS A 831 13.26 19.32 38.21
CA LYS A 831 12.30 20.09 38.98
C LYS A 831 11.75 21.22 38.11
N ILE A 832 10.43 21.27 37.96
CA ILE A 832 9.71 22.36 37.32
C ILE A 832 9.65 23.49 38.34
N GLN A 833 10.76 24.21 38.51
CA GLN A 833 10.94 25.33 39.45
C GLN A 833 9.72 26.27 39.44
N ASP A 834 9.29 26.55 38.21
CA ASP A 834 7.99 27.01 37.74
C ASP A 834 8.04 26.79 36.21
N THR A 835 7.27 27.54 35.44
CA THR A 835 7.96 28.31 34.39
C THR A 835 8.92 29.36 35.01
N SER A 836 10.03 28.92 35.69
CA SER A 836 11.18 29.66 36.32
C SER A 836 11.60 29.39 37.81
N ASN A 837 12.89 29.00 37.95
CA ASN A 837 13.97 29.37 38.90
C ASN A 837 13.86 29.03 40.43
N MET A 838 14.92 28.62 41.17
CA MET A 838 16.39 28.47 40.91
C MET A 838 16.93 27.14 41.55
N SER A 839 18.12 26.86 42.15
CA SER A 839 19.29 27.64 42.66
C SER A 839 20.59 26.80 42.86
N GLU A 840 21.67 27.14 42.15
CA GLU A 840 23.13 27.01 42.41
C GLU A 840 23.79 25.73 43.00
N THR A 841 23.32 25.10 44.08
CA THR A 841 24.20 24.17 44.88
C THR A 841 24.30 22.72 44.37
N ALA A 842 23.52 22.33 43.36
CA ALA A 842 23.55 20.99 42.74
C ALA A 842 23.95 21.03 41.24
N GLU A 843 24.45 22.17 40.79
CA GLU A 843 24.84 22.47 39.40
C GLU A 843 26.17 21.80 39.01
N THR A 844 27.14 21.79 39.93
CA THR A 844 28.47 21.16 39.72
C THR A 844 28.38 19.64 39.59
N GLU A 845 27.58 18.98 40.43
CA GLU A 845 27.52 17.51 40.51
C GLU A 845 26.75 16.87 39.35
N LEU A 846 25.91 17.62 38.63
CA LEU A 846 25.17 17.14 37.47
C LEU A 846 25.93 17.38 36.15
N SER A 847 26.53 18.56 35.99
CA SER A 847 27.31 18.91 34.78
C SER A 847 28.57 18.05 34.64
N GLU A 848 29.31 17.82 35.73
CA GLU A 848 30.46 16.91 35.74
C GLU A 848 30.09 15.45 35.42
N ARG A 849 28.83 15.04 35.62
CA ARG A 849 28.37 13.68 35.31
C ARG A 849 27.93 13.51 33.85
N LEU A 850 27.26 14.51 33.27
CA LEU A 850 26.80 14.45 31.87
C LEU A 850 27.96 14.65 30.87
N LEU A 851 28.95 15.46 31.22
CA LEU A 851 30.14 15.69 30.38
C LEU A 851 31.21 14.58 30.48
N ALA A 852 31.04 13.58 31.36
CA ALA A 852 32.00 12.51 31.61
C ALA A 852 31.62 11.15 30.97
N THR A 853 30.54 11.10 30.18
CA THR A 853 30.10 9.88 29.48
C THR A 853 30.48 9.91 28.00
N ASP A 854 31.53 9.16 27.62
CA ASP A 854 31.99 8.89 26.24
C ASP A 854 30.98 8.03 25.43
N LYS A 855 29.72 8.46 25.37
CA LYS A 855 28.59 7.66 24.87
C LYS A 855 27.56 8.41 24.02
N VAL A 856 27.61 9.74 23.97
CA VAL A 856 26.64 10.54 23.18
C VAL A 856 27.08 10.56 21.71
N THR A 857 26.84 9.45 21.02
CA THR A 857 26.99 9.29 19.57
C THR A 857 25.64 9.02 18.93
N ASN A 858 25.41 9.64 17.78
CA ASN A 858 24.25 9.53 16.89
C ASN A 858 22.99 10.31 17.32
N THR A 859 22.30 10.81 16.29
CA THR A 859 21.13 11.71 16.31
C THR A 859 20.04 11.16 15.40
N THR A 860 18.82 11.70 15.50
CA THR A 860 17.80 11.72 14.42
C THR A 860 16.77 12.82 14.74
N PHE A 861 16.22 13.48 13.70
CA PHE A 861 15.53 14.77 13.83
C PHE A 861 13.99 14.72 13.70
N MET A 862 13.30 15.80 14.10
CA MET A 862 11.84 15.97 13.91
C MET A 862 11.44 16.00 12.43
N SER A 863 10.56 15.10 12.01
CA SER A 863 10.25 14.89 10.58
C SER A 863 8.94 15.51 10.06
N THR A 864 8.05 16.01 10.92
CA THR A 864 6.60 16.02 10.60
C THR A 864 5.76 17.27 10.96
N GLN A 865 6.33 18.36 11.48
CA GLN A 865 5.54 19.60 11.74
C GLN A 865 5.91 20.81 10.88
N ILE A 866 7.20 21.10 10.65
CA ILE A 866 7.60 22.28 9.85
C ILE A 866 7.13 22.14 8.39
N LYS A 867 7.28 20.96 7.78
CA LYS A 867 6.86 20.74 6.39
C LYS A 867 5.35 20.91 6.18
N ALA A 868 4.54 20.53 7.17
CA ALA A 868 3.09 20.79 7.15
C ALA A 868 2.74 22.29 7.27
N GLN A 869 3.60 23.10 7.90
CA GLN A 869 3.49 24.56 7.92
C GLN A 869 3.95 25.18 6.60
N GLU A 870 5.09 24.76 6.05
CA GLU A 870 5.60 25.25 4.75
C GLU A 870 4.67 24.88 3.60
N ASP A 871 4.15 23.65 3.54
CA ASP A 871 3.18 23.22 2.54
C ASP A 871 1.83 23.95 2.71
N SER A 872 1.43 24.30 3.94
CA SER A 872 0.22 25.10 4.18
C SER A 872 0.38 26.57 3.81
N MET A 873 1.53 27.18 4.14
CA MET A 873 1.81 28.59 3.85
C MET A 873 2.14 28.81 2.38
N SER A 874 2.96 27.95 1.75
CA SER A 874 3.28 28.05 0.32
C SER A 874 2.05 27.86 -0.57
N ASN A 875 1.11 26.99 -0.21
CA ASN A 875 -0.19 26.92 -0.90
C ASN A 875 -1.01 28.21 -0.71
N LEU A 876 -0.99 28.81 0.49
CA LEU A 876 -1.69 30.08 0.74
C LEU A 876 -1.07 31.24 -0.06
N ASP A 877 0.27 31.36 -0.03
CA ASP A 877 1.01 32.39 -0.76
C ASP A 877 0.97 32.15 -2.27
N ALA A 878 0.91 30.92 -2.77
CA ALA A 878 0.67 30.63 -4.18
C ALA A 878 -0.73 31.10 -4.60
N ILE A 879 -1.77 30.75 -3.83
CA ILE A 879 -3.15 31.20 -4.09
C ILE A 879 -3.28 32.73 -4.00
N VAL A 880 -2.61 33.37 -3.03
CA VAL A 880 -2.59 34.84 -2.89
C VAL A 880 -1.81 35.49 -4.03
N ASN A 881 -0.66 34.95 -4.46
CA ASN A 881 0.07 35.48 -5.61
C ASN A 881 -0.67 35.25 -6.93
N GLU A 882 -1.40 34.15 -7.13
CA GLU A 882 -2.29 33.99 -8.28
C GLU A 882 -3.42 35.03 -8.25
N LEU A 883 -4.05 35.26 -7.10
CA LEU A 883 -5.09 36.27 -6.93
C LEU A 883 -4.59 37.71 -7.13
N GLU A 884 -3.36 38.03 -6.72
CA GLU A 884 -2.74 39.35 -6.96
C GLU A 884 -2.30 39.51 -8.42
N ASN A 885 -1.75 38.47 -9.07
CA ASN A 885 -1.46 38.48 -10.51
C ASN A 885 -2.75 38.62 -11.35
N PHE A 886 -3.86 38.00 -10.94
CA PHE A 886 -5.17 38.19 -11.57
C PHE A 886 -5.70 39.63 -11.45
N GLN A 887 -5.25 40.42 -10.47
CA GLN A 887 -5.58 41.85 -10.37
C GLN A 887 -4.62 42.78 -11.13
N GLN A 888 -3.40 42.35 -11.45
CA GLN A 888 -2.46 43.18 -12.23
C GLN A 888 -2.68 43.11 -13.74
N LEU A 889 -3.41 42.10 -14.26
CA LEU A 889 -3.72 41.99 -15.68
C LEU A 889 -4.89 42.89 -16.15
N LYS A 890 -4.57 44.19 -16.24
CA LYS A 890 -5.29 45.28 -16.94
C LYS A 890 -6.62 45.77 -16.34
N PHE A 891 -6.51 46.91 -15.64
CA PHE A 891 -7.38 48.07 -15.89
C PHE A 891 -6.98 48.78 -17.20
#